data_AF-A0A7W1SNL3-F1
#
_entry.id   AF-A0A7W1SNL3-F1
#
_cell.length_a   1.000
_cell.length_b   1.000
_cell.length_c   1.000
_cell.angle_alpha   90.00
_cell.angle_beta   90.00
_cell.angle_gamma   90.00
#
_symmetry.space_group_name_H-M   'P 1'
#
loop_
_entity.id
_entity.type
_entity.pdbx_description
1 polymer ?
#
loop_
_entity_poly.entity_id
_entity_poly.type
_entity_poly.pdbx_seq_one_letter_code
_entity_poly.pdbx_strand_id
1 'polypeptide(L)'
;MSKFYFFTDINLLNFQATGEEFGPVGTSGGNDLYQLTSRHTSSSDAGAYAVCDGVAFVQEVQNSGGNLCNLILQPTQQPPFAFPKIKFFIYRGIKKSSLINGNDIAASNTNDLTKSLWDSQNARNSSAGTTGNPPKEALGIDLIASVTGFANADPLDNALYRTGVNYQLPFVKAGWKIGTFDMNGFGFEIMLESIGFNPAFGLVRNIANNNNINILQVSSLVSSPAQPQFFEHWHDKEEILNYIDPSAFWGSFYHNILRVKSSGGSTGKKNGNEIYDDILKDKFINKNKVYLDIRNEYNFSINYFKNYGVSLTNEQTDVISYDENNSLATKNYYSSGWPMLVFDVTDFATANTTKKIVIKIALPDGNGENELPTIFLSVGTLKGDFPRETKDRNKLMDVGLTNNFTSEISLAVPNRSNSSVTTPISFYIRLKYLKRLTANPPASSDTVIRAQNYLDNLFAPFDMRIPFGGTSNVKSVVYDGEMFVDTNTTLYQDFVTSVGKATDNENIIFYLIPKIIRNKIGKNINSPFSLTGEVTKVSLDFFEGFSKKFKKNIRKSEFELTGGNITYIEILPETGMSGDEFKLPDFDSFFALTIDKSVEWEDIIALANINFLSKYKTYFALINPDADIDDNGYDFTSFDIALRGYELSGGTIQFKEVNTNLKIYTNGAII
;
A
#
# COMPACT_ATOMS: atom_id res chain seq x y z
N MET A 1 -17.19 -3.76 15.29
CA MET A 1 -16.90 -2.69 14.30
C MET A 1 -15.73 -1.86 14.80
N SER A 2 -14.74 -1.63 13.94
CA SER A 2 -13.62 -0.74 14.24
C SER A 2 -14.11 0.68 14.55
N LYS A 3 -13.45 1.35 15.49
CA LYS A 3 -13.78 2.74 15.86
C LYS A 3 -12.70 3.65 15.31
N PHE A 4 -13.10 4.66 14.55
CA PHE A 4 -12.22 5.71 14.08
C PHE A 4 -12.56 7.06 14.71
N TYR A 5 -11.52 7.81 15.05
CA TYR A 5 -11.59 9.14 15.61
C TYR A 5 -10.85 10.15 14.72
N PHE A 6 -11.33 11.38 14.68
CA PHE A 6 -10.57 12.51 14.19
C PHE A 6 -9.34 12.74 15.08
N PHE A 7 -8.24 13.17 14.49
CA PHE A 7 -6.91 13.13 15.11
C PHE A 7 -6.69 14.16 16.22
N THR A 8 -7.54 15.18 16.35
CA THR A 8 -7.38 16.27 17.32
C THR A 8 -8.70 16.89 17.80
N ASP A 9 -8.62 17.90 18.67
CA ASP A 9 -9.76 18.72 19.13
C ASP A 9 -10.30 19.59 17.99
N ILE A 10 -11.43 19.21 17.42
CA ILE A 10 -11.96 19.87 16.21
C ILE A 10 -12.26 21.36 16.40
N ASN A 11 -12.67 21.74 17.61
CA ASN A 11 -13.07 23.10 17.95
C ASN A 11 -11.88 24.03 18.21
N LEU A 12 -10.68 23.50 18.42
CA LEU A 12 -9.47 24.31 18.60
C LEU A 12 -8.71 24.53 17.30
N LEU A 13 -8.94 23.66 16.31
CA LEU A 13 -8.25 23.66 15.02
C LEU A 13 -8.58 24.92 14.22
N ASN A 14 -7.56 25.68 13.85
CA ASN A 14 -7.71 26.88 13.00
C ASN A 14 -7.98 26.47 11.54
N PHE A 15 -8.33 27.46 10.72
CA PHE A 15 -8.31 27.30 9.27
C PHE A 15 -6.88 26.96 8.83
N GLN A 16 -6.73 25.89 8.04
CA GLN A 16 -5.45 25.54 7.43
C GLN A 16 -5.02 26.66 6.47
N ALA A 17 -3.77 27.10 6.56
CA ALA A 17 -3.24 28.11 5.66
C ALA A 17 -2.91 27.52 4.28
N THR A 18 -2.90 28.35 3.23
CA THR A 18 -2.42 27.91 1.91
C THR A 18 -0.94 27.58 1.94
N GLY A 19 -0.55 26.48 1.30
CA GLY A 19 0.80 25.90 1.38
C GLY A 19 1.00 24.96 2.58
N GLU A 20 -0.01 24.80 3.43
CA GLU A 20 0.00 23.84 4.56
C GLU A 20 -0.75 22.54 4.24
N GLU A 21 -1.40 22.46 3.09
CA GLU A 21 -2.10 21.27 2.61
C GLU A 21 -1.18 20.19 2.03
N PHE A 22 -1.68 18.97 1.96
CA PHE A 22 -1.04 17.90 1.19
C PHE A 22 -1.10 18.22 -0.32
N GLY A 23 0.03 18.13 -1.02
CA GLY A 23 0.05 18.41 -2.46
C GLY A 23 1.34 19.03 -2.99
N PRO A 24 1.37 19.37 -4.29
CA PRO A 24 2.49 20.06 -4.91
C PRO A 24 2.72 21.45 -4.28
N VAL A 25 3.99 21.78 -4.00
CA VAL A 25 4.39 23.08 -3.41
C VAL A 25 5.14 23.96 -4.42
N GLY A 26 5.28 23.49 -5.67
CA GLY A 26 6.05 24.14 -6.72
C GLY A 26 7.49 23.63 -6.78
N THR A 27 8.40 24.48 -7.26
CA THR A 27 9.82 24.15 -7.42
C THR A 27 10.70 25.07 -6.58
N SER A 28 11.73 24.53 -5.95
CA SER A 28 12.70 25.31 -5.17
C SER A 28 14.06 24.63 -5.13
N GLY A 29 15.13 25.41 -5.29
CA GLY A 29 16.50 24.89 -5.24
C GLY A 29 16.81 23.84 -6.31
N GLY A 30 16.12 23.86 -7.45
CA GLY A 30 16.26 22.85 -8.51
C GLY A 30 15.53 21.53 -8.22
N ASN A 31 14.60 21.53 -7.26
CA ASN A 31 13.77 20.37 -6.95
C ASN A 31 12.28 20.68 -7.10
N ASP A 32 11.53 19.72 -7.61
CA ASP A 32 10.09 19.65 -7.51
C ASP A 32 9.70 19.21 -6.10
N LEU A 33 8.78 19.92 -5.48
CA LEU A 33 8.41 19.71 -4.08
C LEU A 33 6.97 19.21 -3.95
N TYR A 34 6.78 18.19 -3.12
CA TYR A 34 5.46 17.70 -2.73
C TYR A 34 5.36 17.58 -1.21
N GLN A 35 4.39 18.26 -0.62
CA GLN A 35 4.14 18.20 0.82
C GLN A 35 3.30 16.97 1.15
N LEU A 36 3.88 16.08 1.96
CA LEU A 36 3.26 14.83 2.40
C LEU A 36 2.53 14.99 3.75
N THR A 37 2.85 16.05 4.50
CA THR A 37 2.20 16.42 5.77
C THR A 37 1.03 17.38 5.55
N SER A 38 -0.16 17.06 6.03
CA SER A 38 -1.20 18.08 6.22
C SER A 38 -0.92 18.85 7.51
N ARG A 39 -0.51 20.11 7.39
CA ARG A 39 -0.12 20.96 8.52
C ARG A 39 -1.30 21.78 9.02
N HIS A 40 -1.28 22.03 10.33
CA HIS A 40 -2.33 22.76 11.01
C HIS A 40 -1.75 23.57 12.18
N THR A 41 -2.53 24.56 12.61
CA THR A 41 -2.35 25.29 13.87
C THR A 41 -3.62 25.24 14.69
N SER A 42 -3.53 25.59 15.97
CA SER A 42 -4.70 25.66 16.85
C SER A 42 -4.68 26.92 17.72
N SER A 43 -5.86 27.31 18.18
CA SER A 43 -6.05 28.47 19.07
C SER A 43 -5.44 28.27 20.47
N SER A 44 -5.25 27.01 20.88
CA SER A 44 -4.52 26.59 22.08
C SER A 44 -3.95 25.20 21.86
N ASP A 45 -3.10 24.72 22.78
CA ASP A 45 -2.62 23.34 22.79
C ASP A 45 -3.77 22.34 22.66
N ALA A 46 -3.76 21.55 21.59
CA ALA A 46 -4.81 20.59 21.27
C ALA A 46 -4.39 19.16 21.64
N GLY A 47 -5.33 18.32 22.03
CA GLY A 47 -5.11 16.90 22.21
C GLY A 47 -4.75 16.21 20.90
N ALA A 48 -3.79 15.29 20.96
CA ALA A 48 -3.58 14.31 19.91
C ALA A 48 -4.35 13.04 20.27
N TYR A 49 -5.24 12.58 19.40
CA TYR A 49 -6.09 11.41 19.64
C TYR A 49 -5.72 10.26 18.72
N ALA A 50 -5.59 9.06 19.28
CA ALA A 50 -5.38 7.85 18.51
C ALA A 50 -6.55 7.64 17.55
N VAL A 51 -6.30 7.77 16.25
CA VAL A 51 -7.30 7.61 15.20
C VAL A 51 -7.96 6.23 15.23
N CYS A 52 -7.22 5.19 15.56
CA CYS A 52 -7.71 3.82 15.75
C CYS A 52 -6.89 3.07 16.81
N ASP A 53 -7.24 1.80 17.06
CA ASP A 53 -6.44 0.91 17.89
C ASP A 53 -5.11 0.59 17.21
N GLY A 54 -3.99 0.58 17.94
CA GLY A 54 -2.68 0.38 17.34
C GLY A 54 -1.53 0.27 18.32
N VAL A 55 -0.34 -0.01 17.80
CA VAL A 55 0.93 0.05 18.55
C VAL A 55 1.59 1.39 18.24
N ALA A 56 1.99 2.12 19.28
CA ALA A 56 2.57 3.45 19.14
C ALA A 56 4.02 3.49 19.64
N PHE A 57 4.83 4.35 19.03
CA PHE A 57 6.13 4.74 19.57
C PHE A 57 6.45 6.19 19.20
N VAL A 58 7.43 6.75 19.90
CA VAL A 58 7.77 8.17 19.84
C VAL A 58 9.20 8.32 19.33
N GLN A 59 9.42 9.30 18.46
CA GLN A 59 10.74 9.69 17.99
C GLN A 59 10.95 11.18 18.26
N GLU A 60 12.11 11.52 18.80
CA GLU A 60 12.47 12.91 19.01
C GLU A 60 12.68 13.62 17.68
N VAL A 61 12.17 14.84 17.61
CA VAL A 61 12.34 15.68 16.43
C VAL A 61 13.72 16.33 16.50
N GLN A 62 14.56 16.05 15.51
CA GLN A 62 15.89 16.67 15.40
C GLN A 62 15.75 18.19 15.17
N ASN A 63 16.64 18.98 15.77
CA ASN A 63 16.68 20.46 15.64
C ASN A 63 15.46 21.21 16.21
N SER A 64 14.57 20.56 16.96
CA SER A 64 13.42 21.21 17.63
C SER A 64 13.76 21.90 18.96
N GLY A 65 15.05 22.01 19.30
CA GLY A 65 15.49 22.36 20.66
C GLY A 65 15.14 21.28 21.71
N GLY A 66 14.75 20.08 21.27
CA GLY A 66 14.40 18.94 22.12
C GLY A 66 13.04 19.03 22.79
N ASN A 67 12.18 19.97 22.37
CA ASN A 67 10.86 20.20 22.98
C ASN A 67 9.73 19.43 22.30
N LEU A 68 9.96 18.94 21.07
CA LEU A 68 8.95 18.26 20.27
C LEU A 68 9.37 16.84 19.94
N CYS A 69 8.36 15.98 19.81
CA CYS A 69 8.48 14.62 19.34
C CYS A 69 7.40 14.32 18.30
N ASN A 70 7.64 13.32 17.46
CA ASN A 70 6.64 12.77 16.55
C ASN A 70 6.20 11.41 17.10
N LEU A 71 4.90 11.14 17.01
CA LEU A 71 4.31 9.87 17.41
C LEU A 71 3.94 9.08 16.15
N ILE A 72 4.38 7.83 16.10
CA ILE A 72 4.11 6.88 15.02
C ILE A 72 3.11 5.88 15.57
N LEU A 73 1.99 5.67 14.87
CA LEU A 73 0.96 4.70 15.21
C LEU A 73 0.81 3.69 14.08
N GLN A 74 1.13 2.44 14.35
CA GLN A 74 0.80 1.32 13.48
C GLN A 74 -0.62 0.83 13.80
N PRO A 75 -1.58 0.95 12.87
CA PRO A 75 -2.95 0.53 13.13
C PRO A 75 -3.05 -1.00 13.22
N THR A 76 -3.80 -1.49 14.20
CA THR A 76 -4.24 -2.90 14.24
C THR A 76 -5.61 -3.09 13.60
N GLN A 77 -6.28 -2.00 13.22
CA GLN A 77 -7.56 -1.99 12.54
C GLN A 77 -7.49 -1.09 11.31
N GLN A 78 -7.94 -1.60 10.17
CA GLN A 78 -8.09 -0.82 8.94
C GLN A 78 -9.45 -0.10 8.90
N PRO A 79 -9.59 0.96 8.08
CA PRO A 79 -10.85 1.68 7.92
C PRO A 79 -12.01 0.75 7.56
N PRO A 80 -13.26 1.06 7.98
CA PRO A 80 -14.41 0.20 7.74
C PRO A 80 -14.96 0.31 6.30
N PHE A 81 -14.11 0.68 5.36
CA PHE A 81 -14.45 0.85 3.95
C PHE A 81 -13.29 0.43 3.05
N ALA A 82 -13.57 0.15 1.78
CA ALA A 82 -12.58 -0.15 0.76
C ALA A 82 -11.59 1.01 0.65
N PHE A 83 -10.36 0.80 1.14
CA PHE A 83 -9.29 1.77 1.19
C PHE A 83 -7.95 1.05 1.14
N PRO A 84 -6.88 1.67 0.62
CA PRO A 84 -5.57 1.06 0.68
C PRO A 84 -5.16 0.82 2.14
N LYS A 85 -4.52 -0.33 2.41
CA LYS A 85 -4.05 -0.62 3.77
C LYS A 85 -3.10 0.46 4.27
N ILE A 86 -3.42 1.00 5.44
CA ILE A 86 -2.62 2.02 6.12
C ILE A 86 -1.52 1.31 6.91
N LYS A 87 -0.27 1.69 6.65
CA LYS A 87 0.91 1.19 7.34
C LYS A 87 1.19 1.98 8.62
N PHE A 88 1.15 3.31 8.55
CA PHE A 88 1.36 4.18 9.71
C PHE A 88 0.49 5.45 9.65
N PHE A 89 0.06 5.90 10.83
CA PHE A 89 -0.34 7.29 11.06
C PHE A 89 0.78 8.01 11.79
N ILE A 90 1.21 9.17 11.29
CA ILE A 90 2.25 9.99 11.94
C ILE A 90 1.61 11.27 12.48
N TYR A 91 1.78 11.51 13.77
CA TYR A 91 1.39 12.73 14.47
C TYR A 91 2.64 13.56 14.65
N ARG A 92 2.74 14.66 13.91
CA ARG A 92 3.90 15.54 13.95
C ARG A 92 3.71 16.70 14.90
N GLY A 93 4.76 17.07 15.65
CA GLY A 93 4.74 18.25 16.53
C GLY A 93 4.01 18.03 17.85
N ILE A 94 4.22 16.89 18.51
CA ILE A 94 3.74 16.62 19.86
C ILE A 94 4.69 17.24 20.88
N LYS A 95 4.18 17.95 21.88
CA LYS A 95 5.00 18.47 22.99
C LYS A 95 5.61 17.32 23.77
N LYS A 96 6.94 17.25 23.84
CA LYS A 96 7.67 16.20 24.57
C LYS A 96 7.28 16.16 26.04
N SER A 97 7.05 17.32 26.65
CA SER A 97 6.59 17.45 28.04
C SER A 97 5.22 16.80 28.31
N SER A 98 4.39 16.59 27.27
CA SER A 98 3.13 15.86 27.41
C SER A 98 3.30 14.35 27.52
N LEU A 99 4.51 13.82 27.27
CA LEU A 99 4.81 12.40 27.24
C LEU A 99 5.96 12.00 28.16
N ILE A 100 6.95 12.87 28.35
CA ILE A 100 8.22 12.58 29.03
C ILE A 100 8.54 13.70 30.03
N ASN A 101 8.99 13.31 31.22
CA ASN A 101 9.48 14.21 32.26
C ASN A 101 10.86 13.72 32.74
N GLY A 102 11.93 14.33 32.21
CA GLY A 102 13.30 13.89 32.48
C GLY A 102 13.60 12.51 31.88
N ASN A 103 13.85 11.52 32.75
CA ASN A 103 14.10 10.13 32.34
C ASN A 103 12.85 9.24 32.41
N ASP A 104 11.75 9.78 32.94
CA ASP A 104 10.52 9.04 33.16
C ASP A 104 9.42 9.46 32.18
N ILE A 105 8.39 8.64 32.07
CA ILE A 105 7.12 9.03 31.45
C ILE A 105 6.48 10.16 32.26
N ALA A 106 5.86 11.12 31.56
CA ALA A 106 5.10 12.19 32.19
C ALA A 106 4.01 11.64 33.13
N ALA A 107 3.55 12.46 34.09
CA ALA A 107 2.65 12.02 35.15
C ALA A 107 1.39 11.32 34.59
N SER A 108 0.87 10.31 35.31
CA SER A 108 -0.24 9.45 34.86
C SER A 108 -1.55 10.18 34.56
N ASN A 109 -1.72 11.40 35.06
CA ASN A 109 -2.88 12.26 34.80
C ASN A 109 -2.73 13.16 33.57
N THR A 110 -1.60 13.09 32.84
CA THR A 110 -1.33 13.96 31.68
C THR A 110 -2.21 13.57 30.49
N ASN A 111 -2.30 12.27 30.18
CA ASN A 111 -3.12 11.73 29.11
C ASN A 111 -3.33 10.20 29.26
N ASP A 112 -4.17 9.62 28.41
CA ASP A 112 -4.54 8.19 28.48
C ASP A 112 -3.34 7.26 28.25
N LEU A 113 -2.40 7.62 27.36
CA LEU A 113 -1.19 6.84 27.09
C LEU A 113 -0.26 6.81 28.31
N THR A 114 0.04 7.98 28.89
CA THR A 114 0.86 8.08 30.11
C THR A 114 0.23 7.28 31.25
N LYS A 115 -1.09 7.40 31.43
CA LYS A 115 -1.85 6.60 32.42
C LYS A 115 -1.63 5.10 32.23
N SER A 116 -1.81 4.60 31.00
CA SER A 116 -1.66 3.17 30.69
C SER A 116 -0.25 2.65 30.96
N LEU A 117 0.78 3.46 30.72
CA LEU A 117 2.17 3.10 31.01
C LEU A 117 2.44 3.04 32.51
N TRP A 118 1.96 4.02 33.28
CA TRP A 118 2.02 4.01 34.74
C TRP A 118 1.27 2.84 35.35
N ASP A 119 0.05 2.54 34.88
CA ASP A 119 -0.73 1.40 35.35
C ASP A 119 0.00 0.07 35.10
N SER A 120 0.61 -0.08 33.92
CA SER A 120 1.42 -1.24 33.57
C SER A 120 2.69 -1.37 34.44
N GLN A 121 3.38 -0.26 34.71
CA GLN A 121 4.55 -0.26 35.58
C GLN A 121 4.18 -0.55 37.03
N ASN A 122 3.10 0.02 37.54
CA ASN A 122 2.61 -0.23 38.90
C ASN A 122 2.24 -1.69 39.11
N ALA A 123 1.63 -2.34 38.11
CA ALA A 123 1.35 -3.77 38.15
C ALA A 123 2.64 -4.61 38.21
N ARG A 124 3.66 -4.27 37.40
CA ARG A 124 4.98 -4.93 37.45
C ARG A 124 5.66 -4.74 38.80
N ASN A 125 5.69 -3.51 39.29
CA ASN A 125 6.23 -3.13 40.60
C ASN A 125 5.60 -3.93 41.74
N SER A 126 4.26 -4.00 41.75
CA SER A 126 3.51 -4.76 42.76
C SER A 126 3.84 -6.25 42.71
N SER A 127 4.05 -6.79 41.50
CA SER A 127 4.38 -8.21 41.30
C SER A 127 5.84 -8.53 41.66
N ALA A 128 6.75 -7.57 41.51
CA ALA A 128 8.18 -7.71 41.75
C ALA A 128 8.64 -7.20 43.13
N GLY A 129 7.77 -6.52 43.90
CA GLY A 129 8.12 -5.87 45.15
C GLY A 129 9.02 -4.63 44.99
N THR A 130 8.88 -3.90 43.88
CA THR A 130 9.69 -2.71 43.55
C THR A 130 8.84 -1.44 43.46
N THR A 131 9.46 -0.26 43.31
CA THR A 131 8.78 1.05 43.29
C THR A 131 9.27 1.97 42.15
N GLY A 132 9.71 1.40 41.03
CA GLY A 132 10.29 2.17 39.91
C GLY A 132 9.25 2.94 39.10
N ASN A 133 9.62 4.11 38.60
CA ASN A 133 8.80 4.85 37.63
C ASN A 133 8.88 4.19 36.24
N PRO A 134 7.85 4.35 35.38
CA PRO A 134 7.93 3.93 34.00
C PRO A 134 8.98 4.79 33.27
N PRO A 135 10.02 4.18 32.69
CA PRO A 135 11.08 4.93 32.04
C PRO A 135 10.66 5.36 30.63
N LYS A 136 11.25 6.44 30.10
CA LYS A 136 10.89 7.00 28.78
C LYS A 136 11.11 6.03 27.61
N GLU A 137 12.03 5.07 27.77
CA GLU A 137 12.33 3.97 26.87
C GLU A 137 11.09 3.11 26.57
N ALA A 138 10.09 3.11 27.48
CA ALA A 138 8.81 2.45 27.23
C ALA A 138 8.03 3.05 26.05
N LEU A 139 8.30 4.29 25.65
CA LEU A 139 7.75 4.91 24.44
C LEU A 139 8.58 4.65 23.18
N GLY A 140 9.72 3.96 23.30
CA GLY A 140 10.65 3.72 22.19
C GLY A 140 11.44 4.97 21.75
N ILE A 141 11.54 6.00 22.60
CA ILE A 141 12.32 7.22 22.26
C ILE A 141 13.84 6.97 22.18
N ASP A 142 14.30 5.90 22.83
CA ASP A 142 15.68 5.39 22.82
C ASP A 142 16.01 4.57 21.58
N LEU A 143 15.04 4.37 20.69
CA LEU A 143 15.25 3.78 19.37
C LEU A 143 16.05 4.75 18.49
N ILE A 144 17.35 4.86 18.74
CA ILE A 144 18.33 5.72 18.05
C ILE A 144 19.66 4.99 17.90
N ALA A 145 20.47 5.39 16.91
CA ALA A 145 21.74 4.74 16.56
C ALA A 145 22.68 4.55 17.76
N SER A 146 22.84 5.58 18.60
CA SER A 146 23.81 5.60 19.70
C SER A 146 23.42 4.78 20.92
N VAL A 147 22.16 4.33 21.03
CA VAL A 147 21.66 3.62 22.21
C VAL A 147 21.24 2.19 21.86
N THR A 148 20.47 2.04 20.78
CA THR A 148 19.85 0.76 20.40
C THR A 148 20.25 0.31 18.99
N GLY A 149 21.10 1.07 18.28
CA GLY A 149 21.55 0.74 16.94
C GLY A 149 20.58 1.13 15.81
N PHE A 150 19.48 1.82 16.10
CA PHE A 150 18.49 2.23 15.08
C PHE A 150 18.89 3.52 14.36
N ALA A 151 19.63 3.37 13.26
CA ALA A 151 20.08 4.44 12.38
C ALA A 151 18.92 5.10 11.60
N ASN A 152 19.16 6.29 11.04
CA ASN A 152 18.15 7.00 10.24
C ASN A 152 17.74 6.23 8.98
N ALA A 153 18.60 5.36 8.44
CA ALA A 153 18.33 4.54 7.27
C ALA A 153 17.53 3.27 7.60
N ASP A 154 17.41 2.88 8.87
CA ASP A 154 16.68 1.68 9.25
C ASP A 154 15.17 1.87 9.04
N PRO A 155 14.44 0.85 8.55
CA PRO A 155 13.00 0.90 8.47
C PRO A 155 12.30 1.01 9.82
N LEU A 156 11.21 1.77 9.85
CA LEU A 156 10.34 1.94 11.03
C LEU A 156 9.76 0.61 11.52
N ASP A 157 9.47 -0.33 10.62
CA ASP A 157 8.93 -1.65 10.97
C ASP A 157 9.82 -2.40 11.97
N ASN A 158 11.14 -2.17 11.94
CA ASN A 158 12.07 -2.81 12.87
C ASN A 158 11.75 -2.45 14.34
N ALA A 159 11.12 -1.30 14.61
CA ALA A 159 10.71 -0.89 15.95
C ALA A 159 9.69 -1.86 16.59
N LEU A 160 8.81 -2.40 15.76
CA LEU A 160 7.61 -3.15 16.16
C LEU A 160 7.91 -4.62 16.40
N TYR A 161 8.94 -5.15 15.74
CA TYR A 161 9.28 -6.58 15.77
C TYR A 161 10.60 -6.88 16.51
N ARG A 162 10.99 -5.99 17.42
CA ARG A 162 12.16 -6.17 18.29
C ARG A 162 11.97 -7.37 19.21
N THR A 163 13.04 -8.11 19.43
CA THR A 163 13.07 -9.25 20.36
C THR A 163 14.02 -9.00 21.52
N GLY A 164 13.75 -9.61 22.68
CA GLY A 164 14.62 -9.47 23.85
C GLY A 164 14.64 -8.07 24.47
N VAL A 165 13.59 -7.27 24.25
CA VAL A 165 13.51 -5.90 24.76
C VAL A 165 12.98 -5.85 26.19
N ASN A 166 13.52 -4.94 27.00
CA ASN A 166 13.05 -4.69 28.38
C ASN A 166 11.64 -4.08 28.42
N TYR A 167 11.27 -3.35 27.37
CA TYR A 167 9.97 -2.68 27.25
C TYR A 167 9.35 -2.98 25.88
N GLN A 168 8.11 -3.46 25.91
CA GLN A 168 7.28 -3.55 24.71
C GLN A 168 6.68 -2.18 24.42
N LEU A 169 6.52 -1.86 23.13
CA LEU A 169 5.86 -0.62 22.71
C LEU A 169 4.39 -0.61 23.15
N PRO A 170 3.85 0.55 23.55
CA PRO A 170 2.50 0.65 24.06
C PRO A 170 1.45 0.37 22.98
N PHE A 171 0.46 -0.44 23.36
CA PHE A 171 -0.79 -0.53 22.62
C PHE A 171 -1.73 0.60 23.05
N VAL A 172 -2.27 1.35 22.09
CA VAL A 172 -3.24 2.43 22.32
C VAL A 172 -4.61 2.07 21.77
N LYS A 173 -5.66 2.57 22.42
CA LYS A 173 -7.05 2.39 21.97
C LYS A 173 -7.53 3.62 21.19
N ALA A 174 -8.41 3.39 20.23
CA ALA A 174 -9.06 4.41 19.44
C ALA A 174 -9.71 5.47 20.34
N GLY A 175 -9.35 6.73 20.12
CA GLY A 175 -9.84 7.90 20.84
C GLY A 175 -9.07 8.23 22.12
N TRP A 176 -8.07 7.44 22.53
CA TRP A 176 -7.17 7.83 23.62
C TRP A 176 -6.45 9.13 23.28
N LYS A 177 -6.33 10.04 24.27
CA LYS A 177 -5.39 11.15 24.19
C LYS A 177 -3.98 10.56 24.34
N ILE A 178 -3.20 10.66 23.28
CA ILE A 178 -1.85 10.07 23.16
C ILE A 178 -0.75 11.14 23.15
N GLY A 179 -1.10 12.38 23.51
CA GLY A 179 -0.19 13.51 23.58
C GLY A 179 -0.94 14.83 23.46
N THR A 180 -0.17 15.92 23.38
CA THR A 180 -0.67 17.26 23.11
C THR A 180 0.15 17.88 21.98
N PHE A 181 -0.53 18.34 20.93
CA PHE A 181 0.08 19.08 19.83
C PHE A 181 0.53 20.47 20.29
N ASP A 182 1.61 20.97 19.69
CA ASP A 182 2.02 22.36 19.85
C ASP A 182 1.12 23.29 19.02
N MET A 183 0.48 24.27 19.66
CA MET A 183 -0.46 25.18 19.00
C MET A 183 0.12 25.93 17.81
N ASN A 184 1.44 26.17 17.83
CA ASN A 184 2.16 26.93 16.81
C ASN A 184 2.37 26.16 15.50
N GLY A 185 2.20 24.84 15.51
CA GLY A 185 2.37 24.03 14.31
C GLY A 185 2.47 22.54 14.60
N PHE A 186 1.55 21.80 14.01
CA PHE A 186 1.55 20.34 14.02
C PHE A 186 1.09 19.79 12.67
N GLY A 187 1.21 18.48 12.49
CA GLY A 187 0.85 17.85 11.24
C GLY A 187 0.35 16.43 11.40
N PHE A 188 -0.37 15.98 10.39
CA PHE A 188 -0.88 14.61 10.31
C PHE A 188 -0.52 13.99 8.96
N GLU A 189 -0.01 12.76 9.00
CA GLU A 189 0.36 11.98 7.81
C GLU A 189 -0.25 10.59 7.86
N ILE A 190 -0.57 10.10 6.67
CA ILE A 190 -1.10 8.76 6.45
C ILE A 190 -0.20 8.07 5.44
N MET A 191 0.53 7.05 5.89
CA MET A 191 1.41 6.22 5.07
C MET A 191 0.70 4.91 4.73
N LEU A 192 0.75 4.53 3.46
CA LEU A 192 0.18 3.29 2.96
C LEU A 192 1.18 2.14 3.02
N GLU A 193 0.66 0.92 3.07
CA GLU A 193 1.45 -0.28 2.82
C GLU A 193 1.58 -0.52 1.32
N SER A 194 2.81 -0.67 0.85
CA SER A 194 3.10 -1.08 -0.52
C SER A 194 4.40 -1.88 -0.58
N ILE A 195 4.57 -2.68 -1.64
CA ILE A 195 5.77 -3.48 -1.88
C ILE A 195 6.91 -2.54 -2.27
N GLY A 196 8.03 -2.62 -1.57
CA GLY A 196 9.21 -1.76 -1.75
C GLY A 196 9.19 -0.50 -0.87
N PHE A 197 8.06 -0.15 -0.24
CA PHE A 197 7.99 1.03 0.62
C PHE A 197 8.24 0.70 2.10
N ASN A 198 9.45 1.01 2.55
CA ASN A 198 9.92 0.78 3.90
C ASN A 198 10.36 2.12 4.52
N PRO A 199 9.42 2.95 5.02
CA PRO A 199 9.76 4.27 5.54
C PRO A 199 10.78 4.14 6.66
N ALA A 200 11.82 4.97 6.61
CA ALA A 200 12.95 4.90 7.52
C ALA A 200 12.78 5.83 8.73
N PHE A 201 13.51 5.57 9.81
CA PHE A 201 13.50 6.42 11.01
C PHE A 201 13.87 7.88 10.73
N GLY A 202 14.75 8.13 9.77
CA GLY A 202 15.12 9.49 9.37
C GLY A 202 13.92 10.33 8.96
N LEU A 203 12.92 9.74 8.30
CA LEU A 203 11.73 10.44 7.81
C LEU A 203 10.85 11.01 8.94
N VAL A 204 10.78 10.30 10.07
CA VAL A 204 9.99 10.75 11.23
C VAL A 204 10.80 11.58 12.22
N ARG A 205 12.14 11.51 12.18
CA ARG A 205 13.04 12.33 13.01
C ARG A 205 13.35 13.69 12.39
N ASN A 206 13.39 13.75 11.06
CA ASN A 206 13.79 14.95 10.33
C ASN A 206 12.69 16.02 10.35
N ILE A 207 13.14 17.26 10.40
CA ILE A 207 12.35 18.44 10.07
C ILE A 207 12.88 19.04 8.78
N ALA A 208 12.03 19.22 7.76
CA ALA A 208 12.31 20.23 6.75
C ALA A 208 12.05 21.64 7.32
N ASN A 209 13.07 22.50 7.30
CA ASN A 209 12.97 23.94 7.61
C ASN A 209 12.34 24.31 8.98
N ASN A 210 12.70 23.60 10.06
CA ASN A 210 12.21 23.83 11.44
C ASN A 210 10.67 23.78 11.67
N ASN A 211 9.88 23.26 10.72
CA ASN A 211 8.40 23.29 10.78
C ASN A 211 7.68 21.93 10.93
N ASN A 212 8.38 20.86 11.34
CA ASN A 212 7.85 19.48 11.44
C ASN A 212 7.14 18.97 10.17
N ILE A 213 7.76 19.18 9.00
CA ILE A 213 7.16 18.83 7.70
C ILE A 213 7.99 17.73 7.03
N ASN A 214 7.29 16.80 6.39
CA ASN A 214 7.82 15.93 5.36
C ASN A 214 7.47 16.50 3.99
N ILE A 215 8.51 16.87 3.25
CA ILE A 215 8.41 17.34 1.87
C ILE A 215 9.27 16.40 1.04
N LEU A 216 8.64 15.69 0.10
CA LEU A 216 9.36 14.95 -0.92
C LEU A 216 10.03 15.95 -1.86
N GLN A 217 11.31 15.73 -2.13
CA GLN A 217 12.11 16.53 -3.04
C GLN A 217 12.59 15.64 -4.17
N VAL A 218 12.25 16.01 -5.40
CA VAL A 218 12.73 15.31 -6.59
C VAL A 218 13.46 16.31 -7.47
N SER A 219 14.68 15.97 -7.91
CA SER A 219 15.45 16.81 -8.83
C SER A 219 14.61 17.21 -10.04
N SER A 220 14.43 18.52 -10.27
CA SER A 220 13.67 19.02 -11.41
C SER A 220 14.36 18.62 -12.72
N LEU A 221 13.55 18.32 -13.75
CA LEU A 221 14.10 18.03 -15.07
C LEU A 221 14.73 19.28 -15.69
N VAL A 222 15.91 19.09 -16.28
CA VAL A 222 16.52 20.09 -17.18
C VAL A 222 15.73 20.16 -18.50
N SER A 223 15.94 21.20 -19.30
CA SER A 223 15.17 21.43 -20.56
C SER A 223 15.32 20.32 -21.60
N SER A 224 16.38 19.53 -21.55
CA SER A 224 16.65 18.42 -22.46
C SER A 224 17.30 17.27 -21.68
N PRO A 225 16.50 16.54 -20.86
CA PRO A 225 17.05 15.53 -19.97
C PRO A 225 17.48 14.30 -20.79
N ALA A 226 18.58 13.68 -20.38
CA ALA A 226 18.94 12.35 -20.87
C ALA A 226 17.90 11.31 -20.41
N GLN A 227 17.77 10.20 -21.14
CA GLN A 227 16.79 9.16 -20.86
C GLN A 227 16.87 8.62 -19.40
N PRO A 228 18.06 8.38 -18.82
CA PRO A 228 18.16 8.01 -17.40
C PRO A 228 17.64 9.07 -16.44
N GLN A 229 17.94 10.34 -16.67
CA GLN A 229 17.50 11.44 -15.81
C GLN A 229 15.97 11.57 -15.83
N PHE A 230 15.37 11.40 -17.00
CA PHE A 230 13.93 11.40 -17.15
C PHE A 230 13.27 10.22 -16.40
N PHE A 231 13.80 9.02 -16.59
CA PHE A 231 13.26 7.81 -15.95
C PHE A 231 13.41 7.89 -14.42
N GLU A 232 14.56 8.33 -13.93
CA GLU A 232 14.82 8.55 -12.51
C GLU A 232 13.89 9.60 -11.89
N HIS A 233 13.69 10.73 -12.56
CA HIS A 233 12.78 11.78 -12.10
C HIS A 233 11.36 11.26 -11.89
N TRP A 234 10.80 10.51 -12.85
CA TRP A 234 9.47 9.95 -12.70
C TRP A 234 9.41 8.83 -11.68
N HIS A 235 10.47 8.02 -11.58
CA HIS A 235 10.58 7.00 -10.55
C HIS A 235 10.53 7.58 -9.14
N ASP A 236 11.29 8.64 -8.88
CA ASP A 236 11.31 9.29 -7.56
C ASP A 236 9.96 9.95 -7.23
N LYS A 237 9.24 10.44 -8.24
CA LYS A 237 7.89 10.99 -8.07
C LYS A 237 6.85 9.94 -7.67
N GLU A 238 7.04 8.66 -7.97
CA GLU A 238 6.11 7.59 -7.57
C GLU A 238 5.96 7.48 -6.04
N GLU A 239 6.93 7.99 -5.26
CA GLU A 239 6.89 7.91 -3.80
C GLU A 239 5.61 8.54 -3.21
N ILE A 240 5.03 9.57 -3.84
CA ILE A 240 3.79 10.20 -3.35
C ILE A 240 2.61 9.22 -3.28
N LEU A 241 2.63 8.15 -4.09
CA LEU A 241 1.57 7.13 -4.15
C LEU A 241 1.56 6.21 -2.92
N ASN A 242 2.53 6.36 -2.02
CA ASN A 242 2.58 5.73 -0.70
C ASN A 242 1.94 6.58 0.40
N TYR A 243 1.34 7.71 0.05
CA TYR A 243 0.71 8.63 0.99
C TYR A 243 -0.73 8.98 0.57
N ILE A 244 -1.52 9.43 1.53
CA ILE A 244 -2.90 9.86 1.33
C ILE A 244 -3.09 11.25 1.95
N ASP A 245 -3.81 12.12 1.23
CA ASP A 245 -4.31 13.37 1.82
C ASP A 245 -5.27 13.07 2.98
N PRO A 246 -4.98 13.55 4.21
CA PRO A 246 -5.92 13.47 5.32
C PRO A 246 -7.33 13.99 5.01
N SER A 247 -7.47 15.03 4.17
CA SER A 247 -8.79 15.53 3.73
C SER A 247 -9.59 14.45 3.00
N ALA A 248 -8.95 13.72 2.08
CA ALA A 248 -9.59 12.63 1.35
C ALA A 248 -9.90 11.43 2.26
N PHE A 249 -8.98 11.10 3.19
CA PHE A 249 -9.20 10.04 4.18
C PHE A 249 -10.43 10.32 5.06
N TRP A 250 -10.55 11.55 5.59
CA TRP A 250 -11.70 11.93 6.40
C TRP A 250 -12.98 12.04 5.57
N GLY A 251 -12.89 12.52 4.33
CA GLY A 251 -14.02 12.55 3.40
C GLY A 251 -14.55 11.16 3.03
N SER A 252 -13.71 10.12 3.00
CA SER A 252 -14.14 8.73 2.82
C SER A 252 -15.04 8.20 3.95
N PHE A 253 -15.10 8.87 5.10
CA PHE A 253 -16.10 8.58 6.14
C PHE A 253 -17.50 9.10 5.82
N TYR A 254 -17.78 9.69 4.65
CA TYR A 254 -19.12 10.19 4.30
C TYR A 254 -20.24 9.16 4.51
N HIS A 255 -19.99 7.87 4.26
CA HIS A 255 -20.94 6.78 4.47
C HIS A 255 -20.72 5.99 5.77
N ASN A 256 -19.76 6.40 6.60
CA ASN A 256 -19.36 5.72 7.81
C ASN A 256 -19.36 6.68 9.01
N ILE A 257 -19.23 6.14 10.23
CA ILE A 257 -19.23 6.98 11.44
C ILE A 257 -17.80 7.37 11.78
N LEU A 258 -17.50 8.67 11.71
CA LEU A 258 -16.31 9.27 12.31
C LEU A 258 -16.65 9.80 13.70
N ARG A 259 -15.82 9.50 14.71
CA ARG A 259 -15.95 10.09 16.05
C ARG A 259 -15.06 11.30 16.18
N VAL A 260 -15.53 12.32 16.89
CA VAL A 260 -14.82 13.60 16.95
C VAL A 260 -14.85 14.09 18.39
N LYS A 261 -13.69 14.50 18.90
CA LYS A 261 -13.56 15.05 20.24
C LYS A 261 -13.44 16.57 20.20
N SER A 262 -13.94 17.20 21.25
CA SER A 262 -13.69 18.61 21.53
C SER A 262 -12.81 18.77 22.77
N SER A 263 -12.21 19.94 22.92
CA SER A 263 -11.35 20.25 24.07
C SER A 263 -12.07 20.18 25.42
N GLY A 264 -13.41 20.24 25.42
CA GLY A 264 -14.25 20.02 26.61
C GLY A 264 -14.48 18.54 26.97
N GLY A 265 -13.89 17.60 26.23
CA GLY A 265 -14.01 16.15 26.45
C GLY A 265 -15.26 15.50 25.85
N SER A 266 -16.15 16.26 25.21
CA SER A 266 -17.33 15.70 24.54
C SER A 266 -16.92 14.91 23.28
N THR A 267 -17.62 13.81 23.02
CA THR A 267 -17.41 12.99 21.81
C THR A 267 -18.67 13.01 20.94
N GLY A 268 -18.55 13.60 19.74
CA GLY A 268 -19.57 13.56 18.70
C GLY A 268 -19.38 12.40 17.73
N LYS A 269 -20.43 12.12 16.94
CA LYS A 269 -20.39 11.22 15.78
C LYS A 269 -20.77 12.04 14.55
N LYS A 270 -20.04 11.86 13.45
CA LYS A 270 -20.23 12.59 12.19
C LYS A 270 -20.34 11.61 11.03
N ASN A 271 -21.27 11.87 10.12
CA ASN A 271 -21.44 11.17 8.85
C ASN A 271 -22.17 12.08 7.84
N GLY A 272 -22.27 11.66 6.58
CA GLY A 272 -22.97 12.41 5.54
C GLY A 272 -22.44 13.85 5.40
N ASN A 273 -23.34 14.82 5.24
CA ASN A 273 -22.98 16.23 5.10
C ASN A 273 -22.16 16.77 6.30
N GLU A 274 -22.31 16.19 7.50
CA GLU A 274 -21.55 16.64 8.69
C GLU A 274 -20.05 16.38 8.55
N ILE A 275 -19.63 15.40 7.74
CA ILE A 275 -18.21 15.20 7.42
C ILE A 275 -17.67 16.44 6.71
N TYR A 276 -18.41 16.96 5.74
CA TYR A 276 -18.00 18.19 5.08
C TYR A 276 -18.08 19.39 6.03
N ASP A 277 -19.25 19.60 6.63
CA ASP A 277 -19.58 20.83 7.34
C ASP A 277 -18.75 21.02 8.61
N ASP A 278 -18.50 19.95 9.37
CA ASP A 278 -17.86 20.05 10.67
C ASP A 278 -16.38 19.65 10.66
N ILE A 279 -15.93 18.89 9.66
CA ILE A 279 -14.57 18.33 9.61
C ILE A 279 -13.74 18.92 8.48
N LEU A 280 -14.27 19.04 7.26
CA LEU A 280 -13.47 19.44 6.10
C LEU A 280 -13.49 20.95 5.85
N LYS A 281 -14.69 21.54 5.79
CA LYS A 281 -14.96 22.87 5.23
C LYS A 281 -14.02 23.96 5.73
N ASP A 282 -13.82 23.99 7.04
CA ASP A 282 -13.10 25.06 7.72
C ASP A 282 -11.73 24.60 8.24
N LYS A 283 -11.33 23.35 7.99
CA LYS A 283 -10.09 22.76 8.54
C LYS A 283 -9.10 22.32 7.49
N PHE A 284 -9.54 22.09 6.26
CA PHE A 284 -8.69 21.65 5.16
C PHE A 284 -8.87 22.53 3.92
N ILE A 285 -7.76 22.92 3.29
CA ILE A 285 -7.77 23.60 1.99
C ILE A 285 -8.29 22.64 0.91
N ASN A 286 -7.87 21.37 0.94
CA ASN A 286 -8.22 20.32 -0.02
C ASN A 286 -9.63 19.73 0.11
N LYS A 287 -10.51 20.33 0.92
CA LYS A 287 -11.89 19.87 1.20
C LYS A 287 -12.75 19.51 -0.01
N ASN A 288 -12.46 20.10 -1.18
CA ASN A 288 -13.20 19.93 -2.43
C ASN A 288 -12.38 19.21 -3.51
N LYS A 289 -11.31 18.49 -3.14
CA LYS A 289 -10.43 17.79 -4.08
C LYS A 289 -10.75 16.31 -4.16
N VAL A 290 -10.94 15.81 -5.37
CA VAL A 290 -11.06 14.36 -5.65
C VAL A 290 -9.77 13.88 -6.29
N TYR A 291 -9.18 12.86 -5.72
CA TYR A 291 -7.92 12.27 -6.18
C TYR A 291 -8.19 11.01 -7.00
N LEU A 292 -7.55 10.90 -8.15
CA LEU A 292 -7.59 9.72 -9.01
C LEU A 292 -6.16 9.19 -9.20
N ASP A 293 -5.91 8.01 -8.61
CA ASP A 293 -4.70 7.21 -8.75
C ASP A 293 -4.99 6.07 -9.75
N ILE A 294 -4.28 6.04 -10.88
CA ILE A 294 -4.39 4.97 -11.87
C ILE A 294 -3.05 4.25 -11.94
N ARG A 295 -3.06 2.97 -11.59
CA ARG A 295 -1.86 2.12 -11.59
C ARG A 295 -1.87 1.10 -12.71
N ASN A 296 -0.71 0.68 -13.17
CA ASN A 296 -0.56 -0.47 -14.06
C ASN A 296 -0.52 -1.80 -13.27
N GLU A 297 -0.33 -2.91 -13.98
CA GLU A 297 -0.22 -4.26 -13.44
C GLU A 297 0.94 -4.45 -12.45
N TYR A 298 1.96 -3.59 -12.51
CA TYR A 298 3.14 -3.60 -11.63
C TYR A 298 3.06 -2.62 -10.45
N ASN A 299 1.89 -2.03 -10.21
CA ASN A 299 1.64 -1.03 -9.16
C ASN A 299 2.35 0.33 -9.33
N PHE A 300 2.90 0.63 -10.50
CA PHE A 300 3.35 1.99 -10.85
C PHE A 300 2.21 2.79 -11.47
N SER A 301 2.34 4.12 -11.56
CA SER A 301 1.37 4.95 -12.30
C SER A 301 1.22 4.52 -13.77
N ILE A 302 0.03 4.74 -14.34
CA ILE A 302 -0.38 4.22 -15.66
C ILE A 302 0.67 4.42 -16.75
N ASN A 303 1.31 5.58 -16.83
CA ASN A 303 2.27 5.91 -17.87
C ASN A 303 3.72 5.97 -17.35
N TYR A 304 4.04 5.27 -16.27
CA TYR A 304 5.38 5.20 -15.70
C TYR A 304 6.45 4.83 -16.75
N PHE A 305 6.14 3.88 -17.64
CA PHE A 305 7.07 3.45 -18.70
C PHE A 305 6.95 4.24 -20.01
N LYS A 306 6.16 5.32 -20.05
CA LYS A 306 5.90 6.16 -21.24
C LYS A 306 5.25 5.41 -22.43
N ASN A 307 4.57 4.30 -22.18
CA ASN A 307 3.95 3.48 -23.22
C ASN A 307 2.47 3.83 -23.48
N TYR A 308 1.91 4.82 -22.78
CA TYR A 308 0.54 5.30 -23.00
C TYR A 308 0.48 6.76 -23.48
N GLY A 309 1.63 7.38 -23.77
CA GLY A 309 1.71 8.72 -24.34
C GLY A 309 1.46 8.75 -25.84
N VAL A 310 0.61 9.67 -26.32
CA VAL A 310 0.27 9.79 -27.75
C VAL A 310 1.34 10.57 -28.55
N SER A 311 2.32 11.20 -27.87
CA SER A 311 3.53 11.76 -28.51
C SER A 311 4.72 11.81 -27.54
N LEU A 312 5.94 11.65 -28.07
CA LEU A 312 7.19 11.92 -27.34
C LEU A 312 7.35 13.40 -26.96
N THR A 313 6.58 14.28 -27.60
CA THR A 313 6.38 15.69 -27.22
C THR A 313 5.11 15.81 -26.38
N ASN A 314 5.25 16.34 -25.17
CA ASN A 314 4.22 16.61 -24.18
C ASN A 314 2.80 16.90 -24.72
N GLU A 315 1.78 16.47 -23.96
CA GLU A 315 0.43 17.09 -23.82
C GLU A 315 -0.82 16.35 -24.31
N GLN A 316 -0.78 15.10 -24.74
CA GLN A 316 -2.04 14.35 -24.95
C GLN A 316 -2.02 12.99 -24.26
N THR A 317 -2.55 12.94 -23.04
CA THR A 317 -3.06 11.72 -22.41
C THR A 317 -4.32 12.01 -21.60
N ASP A 318 -5.28 11.09 -21.72
CA ASP A 318 -6.41 10.81 -20.83
C ASP A 318 -7.69 11.66 -21.00
N VAL A 319 -8.75 11.02 -21.49
CA VAL A 319 -10.06 11.64 -21.76
C VAL A 319 -11.04 11.22 -20.67
N ILE A 320 -11.44 12.18 -19.82
CA ILE A 320 -12.37 11.97 -18.71
C ILE A 320 -13.63 12.80 -19.01
N SER A 321 -14.75 12.13 -19.32
CA SER A 321 -16.04 12.85 -19.35
C SER A 321 -16.41 13.22 -17.95
N TYR A 322 -16.77 14.48 -17.79
CA TYR A 322 -17.45 14.95 -16.62
C TYR A 322 -18.91 15.27 -16.97
N ASP A 323 -19.77 15.01 -15.99
CA ASP A 323 -21.22 15.23 -15.96
C ASP A 323 -22.10 14.26 -16.78
N GLU A 324 -23.30 14.00 -16.24
CA GLU A 324 -24.33 13.14 -16.82
C GLU A 324 -24.71 13.60 -18.24
N ASN A 325 -24.52 14.87 -18.57
CA ASN A 325 -25.07 15.56 -19.74
C ASN A 325 -24.05 16.13 -20.75
N ASN A 326 -22.72 16.05 -20.52
CA ASN A 326 -21.69 16.59 -21.43
C ASN A 326 -20.84 15.50 -22.12
N SER A 327 -20.24 15.86 -23.26
CA SER A 327 -19.25 15.04 -24.00
C SER A 327 -17.92 14.92 -23.24
N LEU A 328 -17.13 13.86 -23.51
CA LEU A 328 -15.86 13.67 -22.80
C LEU A 328 -14.87 14.80 -23.08
N ALA A 329 -14.23 15.31 -22.03
CA ALA A 329 -13.18 16.31 -22.12
C ALA A 329 -11.81 15.65 -21.83
N THR A 330 -10.76 16.09 -22.52
CA THR A 330 -9.40 15.59 -22.27
C THR A 330 -8.81 16.28 -21.04
N LYS A 331 -8.27 15.50 -20.09
CA LYS A 331 -7.54 16.00 -18.92
C LYS A 331 -6.27 15.19 -18.69
N ASN A 332 -5.13 15.86 -18.77
CA ASN A 332 -3.82 15.25 -18.50
C ASN A 332 -3.75 14.68 -17.08
N TYR A 333 -3.55 13.38 -16.94
CA TYR A 333 -3.36 12.69 -15.65
C TYR A 333 -2.22 13.31 -14.82
N TYR A 334 -1.13 13.73 -15.47
CA TYR A 334 0.03 14.38 -14.86
C TYR A 334 -0.06 15.91 -14.86
N SER A 335 -1.27 16.49 -14.98
CA SER A 335 -1.46 17.96 -15.02
C SER A 335 -0.90 18.70 -13.80
N SER A 336 -0.77 18.04 -12.66
CA SER A 336 -0.15 18.58 -11.44
C SER A 336 1.38 18.50 -11.46
N GLY A 337 1.98 17.82 -12.44
CA GLY A 337 3.40 17.46 -12.48
C GLY A 337 3.74 16.20 -11.66
N TRP A 338 2.76 15.50 -11.11
CA TRP A 338 2.92 14.34 -10.23
C TRP A 338 2.04 13.16 -10.70
N PRO A 339 2.35 11.90 -10.31
CA PRO A 339 1.69 10.69 -10.80
C PRO A 339 0.28 10.46 -10.23
N MET A 340 -0.52 11.52 -10.08
CA MET A 340 -1.88 11.48 -9.56
C MET A 340 -2.68 12.65 -10.12
N LEU A 341 -3.88 12.36 -10.62
CA LEU A 341 -4.80 13.37 -11.11
C LEU A 341 -5.65 13.92 -9.96
N VAL A 342 -5.82 15.23 -9.94
CA VAL A 342 -6.66 15.93 -8.97
C VAL A 342 -7.78 16.66 -9.71
N PHE A 343 -9.01 16.43 -9.27
CA PHE A 343 -10.17 17.22 -9.68
C PHE A 343 -10.49 18.25 -8.61
N ASP A 344 -10.61 19.50 -9.02
CA ASP A 344 -11.08 20.62 -8.23
C ASP A 344 -12.56 20.88 -8.50
N VAL A 345 -13.19 21.74 -7.70
CA VAL A 345 -14.62 22.08 -7.84
C VAL A 345 -14.98 22.60 -9.24
N THR A 346 -14.04 23.25 -9.91
CA THR A 346 -14.21 23.82 -11.26
C THR A 346 -14.27 22.76 -12.36
N ASP A 347 -13.84 21.53 -12.08
CA ASP A 347 -13.95 20.40 -13.01
C ASP A 347 -15.37 19.79 -13.04
N PHE A 348 -16.28 20.27 -12.20
CA PHE A 348 -17.64 19.76 -12.08
C PHE A 348 -18.66 20.81 -12.47
N ALA A 349 -19.82 20.36 -12.99
CA ALA A 349 -20.92 21.25 -13.35
C ALA A 349 -21.35 22.13 -12.17
N THR A 350 -21.71 23.39 -12.41
CA THR A 350 -21.84 24.43 -11.38
C THR A 350 -23.19 24.46 -10.66
N ALA A 351 -23.95 23.35 -10.54
CA ALA A 351 -25.21 23.33 -9.78
C ALA A 351 -25.68 21.91 -9.43
N ASN A 352 -24.76 20.98 -9.19
CA ASN A 352 -25.12 19.63 -8.76
C ASN A 352 -25.55 19.64 -7.29
N THR A 353 -26.85 19.56 -7.07
CA THR A 353 -27.47 19.51 -5.73
C THR A 353 -27.65 18.08 -5.20
N THR A 354 -27.33 17.07 -6.01
CA THR A 354 -27.51 15.65 -5.65
C THR A 354 -26.43 15.18 -4.67
N LYS A 355 -26.62 14.01 -4.06
CA LYS A 355 -25.66 13.46 -3.08
C LYS A 355 -24.36 12.92 -3.69
N LYS A 356 -24.24 12.93 -5.02
CA LYS A 356 -23.07 12.37 -5.72
C LYS A 356 -22.68 13.19 -6.94
N ILE A 357 -21.40 13.14 -7.27
CA ILE A 357 -20.88 13.56 -8.56
C ILE A 357 -20.49 12.29 -9.33
N VAL A 358 -20.78 12.26 -10.63
CA VAL A 358 -20.39 11.16 -11.52
C VAL A 358 -19.16 11.57 -12.31
N ILE A 359 -18.16 10.69 -12.33
CA ILE A 359 -16.93 10.84 -13.12
C ILE A 359 -16.93 9.72 -14.14
N LYS A 360 -16.92 10.03 -15.45
CA LYS A 360 -16.82 9.03 -16.51
C LYS A 360 -15.39 8.98 -17.01
N ILE A 361 -14.77 7.80 -17.04
CA ILE A 361 -13.36 7.64 -17.37
C ILE A 361 -13.24 6.74 -18.61
N ALA A 362 -12.47 7.20 -19.59
CA ALA A 362 -11.97 6.40 -20.70
C ALA A 362 -10.43 6.52 -20.73
N LEU A 363 -9.74 5.38 -20.84
CA LEU A 363 -8.27 5.32 -20.79
C LEU A 363 -7.69 5.02 -22.18
N PRO A 364 -6.51 5.53 -22.54
CA PRO A 364 -5.90 5.25 -23.83
C PRO A 364 -5.47 3.78 -23.93
N ASP A 365 -5.52 3.22 -25.14
CA ASP A 365 -4.97 1.89 -25.44
C ASP A 365 -3.43 1.89 -25.58
N GLY A 366 -2.82 3.08 -25.59
CA GLY A 366 -1.39 3.27 -25.78
C GLY A 366 -0.90 2.91 -27.18
N ASN A 367 -1.69 3.17 -28.22
CA ASN A 367 -1.40 2.82 -29.61
C ASN A 367 -1.21 1.30 -29.80
N GLY A 368 -2.11 0.49 -29.21
CA GLY A 368 -2.03 -0.97 -29.25
C GLY A 368 -1.23 -1.60 -28.11
N GLU A 369 -0.72 -0.82 -27.16
CA GLU A 369 -0.02 -1.35 -25.97
C GLU A 369 -0.92 -2.14 -25.01
N ASN A 370 -2.23 -1.89 -25.05
CA ASN A 370 -3.23 -2.63 -24.28
C ASN A 370 -4.47 -2.93 -25.15
N GLU A 371 -4.36 -3.95 -26.00
CA GLU A 371 -5.42 -4.36 -26.93
C GLU A 371 -6.65 -4.97 -26.22
N LEU A 372 -6.44 -5.54 -25.03
CA LEU A 372 -7.47 -6.21 -24.23
C LEU A 372 -7.53 -5.62 -22.82
N PRO A 373 -7.92 -4.34 -22.69
CA PRO A 373 -7.86 -3.63 -21.43
C PRO A 373 -8.83 -4.19 -20.40
N THR A 374 -8.31 -4.37 -19.19
CA THR A 374 -9.10 -4.73 -18.02
C THR A 374 -8.92 -3.66 -16.95
N ILE A 375 -10.01 -3.18 -16.36
CA ILE A 375 -9.97 -2.22 -15.26
C ILE A 375 -10.32 -2.93 -13.96
N PHE A 376 -9.49 -2.71 -12.94
CA PHE A 376 -9.81 -3.11 -11.58
C PHE A 376 -10.04 -1.88 -10.68
N LEU A 377 -11.23 -1.76 -10.10
CA LEU A 377 -11.59 -0.74 -9.11
C LEU A 377 -11.13 -1.18 -7.72
N SER A 378 -9.89 -0.82 -7.35
CA SER A 378 -9.32 -1.09 -6.03
C SER A 378 -10.03 -0.26 -4.95
N VAL A 379 -10.19 1.04 -5.20
CA VAL A 379 -10.81 1.99 -4.26
C VAL A 379 -11.77 2.91 -5.00
N GLY A 380 -12.99 3.04 -4.50
CA GLY A 380 -14.02 3.92 -5.07
C GLY A 380 -15.35 3.22 -5.20
N THR A 381 -16.25 3.79 -6.00
CA THR A 381 -17.61 3.27 -6.17
C THR A 381 -18.11 3.51 -7.57
N LEU A 382 -18.69 2.49 -8.21
CA LEU A 382 -19.37 2.63 -9.50
C LEU A 382 -20.67 3.44 -9.34
N LYS A 383 -21.05 4.20 -10.37
CA LYS A 383 -22.27 5.05 -10.38
C LYS A 383 -23.52 4.29 -9.92
N GLY A 384 -23.66 3.03 -10.35
CA GLY A 384 -24.80 2.16 -10.07
C GLY A 384 -24.83 1.58 -8.65
N ASP A 385 -23.69 1.51 -7.97
CA ASP A 385 -23.60 0.92 -6.62
C ASP A 385 -23.70 1.99 -5.52
N PHE A 386 -23.39 3.25 -5.83
CA PHE A 386 -23.40 4.36 -4.86
C PHE A 386 -24.75 4.50 -4.12
N PRO A 387 -24.77 4.62 -2.78
CA PRO A 387 -23.63 4.88 -1.88
C PRO A 387 -22.94 3.63 -1.32
N ARG A 388 -23.32 2.44 -1.78
CA ARG A 388 -22.73 1.19 -1.31
C ARG A 388 -21.42 0.96 -2.03
N GLU A 389 -20.51 0.27 -1.35
CA GLU A 389 -19.29 -0.19 -1.98
C GLU A 389 -19.60 -1.12 -3.15
N THR A 390 -18.83 -0.96 -4.23
CA THR A 390 -18.91 -1.87 -5.36
C THR A 390 -18.52 -3.27 -4.90
N LYS A 391 -19.40 -4.25 -5.16
CA LYS A 391 -19.14 -5.65 -4.81
C LYS A 391 -17.99 -6.19 -5.62
N ASP A 392 -17.21 -7.11 -5.06
CA ASP A 392 -16.00 -7.66 -5.68
C ASP A 392 -16.19 -8.15 -7.12
N ARG A 393 -17.31 -8.82 -7.41
CA ARG A 393 -17.65 -9.29 -8.76
C ARG A 393 -17.74 -8.19 -9.83
N ASN A 394 -18.00 -6.94 -9.41
CA ASN A 394 -18.15 -5.79 -10.29
C ASN A 394 -16.87 -4.94 -10.33
N LYS A 395 -15.87 -5.23 -9.48
CA LYS A 395 -14.64 -4.44 -9.42
C LYS A 395 -13.71 -4.71 -10.60
N LEU A 396 -13.74 -5.92 -11.17
CA LEU A 396 -12.90 -6.32 -12.31
C LEU A 396 -13.72 -6.32 -13.60
N MET A 397 -13.41 -5.41 -14.52
CA MET A 397 -14.22 -5.09 -15.68
C MET A 397 -13.38 -5.20 -16.96
N ASP A 398 -13.82 -6.02 -17.91
CA ASP A 398 -13.26 -5.98 -19.27
C ASP A 398 -13.93 -4.81 -20.00
N VAL A 399 -13.13 -3.95 -20.62
CA VAL A 399 -13.65 -2.78 -21.35
C VAL A 399 -13.28 -2.90 -22.83
N GLY A 400 -14.22 -2.60 -23.72
CA GLY A 400 -13.95 -2.61 -25.16
C GLY A 400 -13.13 -1.40 -25.58
N LEU A 401 -12.47 -1.46 -26.73
CA LEU A 401 -11.77 -0.32 -27.31
C LEU A 401 -12.64 0.37 -28.37
N THR A 402 -12.59 1.70 -28.43
CA THR A 402 -13.22 2.52 -29.47
C THR A 402 -12.34 3.75 -29.69
N ASN A 403 -11.86 3.95 -30.93
CA ASN A 403 -10.99 5.06 -31.32
C ASN A 403 -9.76 5.23 -30.40
N ASN A 404 -9.04 4.14 -30.10
CA ASN A 404 -7.85 4.10 -29.23
C ASN A 404 -8.09 4.42 -27.75
N PHE A 405 -9.36 4.42 -27.30
CA PHE A 405 -9.73 4.56 -25.89
C PHE A 405 -10.58 3.39 -25.44
N THR A 406 -10.56 3.11 -24.14
CA THR A 406 -11.52 2.19 -23.52
C THR A 406 -12.94 2.74 -23.60
N SER A 407 -13.90 1.83 -23.57
CA SER A 407 -15.28 2.13 -23.24
C SER A 407 -15.34 2.82 -21.88
N GLU A 408 -16.28 3.74 -21.72
CA GLU A 408 -16.39 4.54 -20.51
C GLU A 408 -16.80 3.70 -19.31
N ILE A 409 -16.15 3.93 -18.18
CA ILE A 409 -16.65 3.51 -16.86
C ILE A 409 -17.16 4.71 -16.09
N SER A 410 -18.25 4.55 -15.34
CA SER A 410 -18.84 5.62 -14.53
C SER A 410 -18.60 5.38 -13.04
N LEU A 411 -17.81 6.25 -12.41
CA LEU A 411 -17.57 6.30 -10.98
C LEU A 411 -18.45 7.34 -10.31
N ALA A 412 -18.71 7.17 -9.02
CA ALA A 412 -19.43 8.14 -8.20
C ALA A 412 -18.62 8.54 -6.96
N VAL A 413 -18.58 9.84 -6.70
CA VAL A 413 -17.98 10.41 -5.48
C VAL A 413 -19.03 11.16 -4.67
N PRO A 414 -18.88 11.23 -3.33
CA PRO A 414 -19.79 11.99 -2.50
C PRO A 414 -19.80 13.49 -2.85
N ASN A 415 -21.00 14.07 -2.86
CA ASN A 415 -21.22 15.51 -2.99
C ASN A 415 -22.07 15.99 -1.82
N ARG A 416 -21.77 17.18 -1.31
CA ARG A 416 -22.57 17.78 -0.23
C ARG A 416 -23.99 18.04 -0.74
N SER A 417 -24.95 17.31 -0.18
CA SER A 417 -26.34 17.36 -0.62
C SER A 417 -27.05 18.63 -0.16
N ASN A 418 -28.06 19.08 -0.91
CA ASN A 418 -28.86 20.29 -0.61
C ASN A 418 -28.06 21.62 -0.62
N SER A 419 -26.86 21.62 -1.20
CA SER A 419 -26.13 22.83 -1.54
C SER A 419 -26.67 23.40 -2.86
N SER A 420 -26.76 24.73 -3.00
CA SER A 420 -27.12 25.38 -4.27
C SER A 420 -25.97 25.35 -5.29
N VAL A 421 -24.79 24.91 -4.86
CA VAL A 421 -23.57 24.82 -5.67
C VAL A 421 -22.96 23.43 -5.50
N THR A 422 -22.28 22.96 -6.54
CA THR A 422 -21.50 21.71 -6.47
C THR A 422 -20.41 21.83 -5.43
N THR A 423 -20.32 20.83 -4.56
CA THR A 423 -19.41 20.84 -3.42
C THR A 423 -18.95 19.40 -3.21
N PRO A 424 -18.01 18.92 -4.07
CA PRO A 424 -17.45 17.59 -3.93
C PRO A 424 -16.87 17.46 -2.53
N ILE A 425 -17.11 16.32 -1.90
CA ILE A 425 -16.42 15.99 -0.65
C ILE A 425 -15.10 15.36 -1.04
N SER A 426 -14.01 15.78 -0.41
CA SER A 426 -12.70 15.25 -0.72
C SER A 426 -12.69 13.72 -0.66
N PHE A 427 -12.17 13.08 -1.69
CA PHE A 427 -12.30 11.64 -1.85
C PHE A 427 -11.15 11.07 -2.66
N TYR A 428 -10.81 9.80 -2.44
CA TYR A 428 -9.73 9.10 -3.12
C TYR A 428 -10.28 7.92 -3.92
N ILE A 429 -9.86 7.83 -5.18
CA ILE A 429 -10.19 6.75 -6.10
C ILE A 429 -8.88 6.10 -6.55
N ARG A 430 -8.84 4.77 -6.54
CA ARG A 430 -7.74 3.99 -7.13
C ARG A 430 -8.27 3.00 -8.15
N LEU A 431 -7.77 3.12 -9.36
CA LEU A 431 -7.96 2.17 -10.45
C LEU A 431 -6.66 1.44 -10.74
N LYS A 432 -6.78 0.21 -11.24
CA LYS A 432 -5.72 -0.42 -12.00
C LYS A 432 -6.12 -0.60 -13.44
N TYR A 433 -5.24 -0.21 -14.34
CA TYR A 433 -5.35 -0.44 -15.75
C TYR A 433 -4.44 -1.61 -16.12
N LEU A 434 -5.07 -2.76 -16.35
CA LEU A 434 -4.42 -4.05 -16.44
C LEU A 434 -4.36 -4.47 -17.90
N LYS A 435 -3.22 -5.05 -18.29
CA LYS A 435 -3.03 -5.71 -19.58
C LYS A 435 -3.35 -7.18 -19.45
N ARG A 436 -4.06 -7.73 -20.43
CA ARG A 436 -4.19 -9.17 -20.64
C ARG A 436 -3.07 -9.67 -21.53
N LEU A 437 -2.73 -10.95 -21.40
CA LEU A 437 -1.74 -11.58 -22.26
C LEU A 437 -2.30 -11.67 -23.69
N THR A 438 -1.48 -11.27 -24.67
CA THR A 438 -1.78 -11.39 -26.10
C THR A 438 -0.72 -12.26 -26.76
N ALA A 439 -1.09 -12.97 -27.83
CA ALA A 439 -0.17 -13.86 -28.54
C ALA A 439 0.98 -13.10 -29.24
N ASN A 440 0.76 -11.82 -29.57
CA ASN A 440 1.71 -10.97 -30.28
C ASN A 440 1.87 -9.64 -29.53
N PRO A 441 2.57 -9.61 -28.39
CA PRO A 441 2.80 -8.36 -27.69
C PRO A 441 3.59 -7.39 -28.58
N PRO A 442 3.28 -6.08 -28.59
CA PRO A 442 4.06 -5.10 -29.34
C PRO A 442 5.52 -5.11 -28.88
N ALA A 443 6.44 -4.70 -29.77
CA ALA A 443 7.86 -4.60 -29.43
C ALA A 443 8.05 -3.78 -28.16
N SER A 444 8.87 -4.27 -27.21
CA SER A 444 9.13 -3.51 -25.99
C SER A 444 9.95 -2.27 -26.32
N SER A 445 9.52 -1.11 -25.82
CA SER A 445 10.48 -0.02 -25.63
C SER A 445 11.47 -0.44 -24.55
N ASP A 446 12.73 -0.02 -24.64
CA ASP A 446 13.83 -0.40 -23.73
C ASP A 446 13.49 -0.39 -22.23
N THR A 447 12.44 0.32 -21.77
CA THR A 447 12.07 0.42 -20.36
C THR A 447 10.80 -0.35 -19.94
N VAL A 448 9.99 -0.87 -20.86
CA VAL A 448 8.69 -1.50 -20.52
C VAL A 448 8.90 -2.95 -20.09
N ILE A 449 8.32 -3.30 -18.94
CA ILE A 449 8.26 -4.68 -18.46
C ILE A 449 7.07 -5.37 -19.14
N ARG A 450 7.30 -6.53 -19.74
CA ARG A 450 6.25 -7.36 -20.35
C ARG A 450 6.23 -8.75 -19.72
N ALA A 451 5.03 -9.21 -19.41
CA ALA A 451 4.79 -10.61 -19.05
C ALA A 451 4.64 -11.43 -20.35
N GLN A 452 5.29 -12.57 -20.43
CA GLN A 452 5.15 -13.53 -21.53
C GLN A 452 4.15 -14.64 -21.17
N ASN A 453 4.00 -14.91 -19.87
CA ASN A 453 2.99 -15.82 -19.32
C ASN A 453 2.36 -15.21 -18.05
N TYR A 454 1.37 -15.91 -17.50
CA TYR A 454 0.57 -15.40 -16.38
C TYR A 454 1.28 -15.46 -15.01
N LEU A 455 2.44 -16.13 -14.93
CA LEU A 455 3.26 -16.24 -13.72
C LEU A 455 4.44 -15.27 -13.69
N ASP A 456 4.69 -14.59 -14.81
CA ASP A 456 5.77 -13.63 -14.93
C ASP A 456 5.53 -12.38 -14.08
N ASN A 457 6.62 -11.88 -13.52
CA ASN A 457 6.70 -10.57 -12.87
C ASN A 457 5.75 -10.38 -11.68
N LEU A 458 5.24 -11.48 -11.10
CA LEU A 458 4.31 -11.43 -9.98
C LEU A 458 5.00 -11.10 -8.64
N PHE A 459 6.27 -11.44 -8.52
CA PHE A 459 7.06 -11.26 -7.31
C PHE A 459 8.23 -10.30 -7.56
N ALA A 460 8.35 -9.29 -6.71
CA ALA A 460 9.51 -8.41 -6.63
C ALA A 460 10.35 -8.82 -5.39
N PRO A 461 11.20 -9.86 -5.51
CA PRO A 461 11.68 -10.60 -4.34
C PRO A 461 12.52 -9.78 -3.35
N PHE A 462 13.20 -8.74 -3.83
CA PHE A 462 14.06 -7.86 -3.02
C PHE A 462 13.27 -6.72 -2.34
N ASP A 463 12.15 -6.31 -2.92
CA ASP A 463 11.23 -5.33 -2.35
C ASP A 463 10.30 -5.93 -1.27
N MET A 464 10.14 -7.25 -1.29
CA MET A 464 9.37 -8.01 -0.31
C MET A 464 10.28 -8.35 0.90
N ARG A 465 10.25 -7.49 1.93
CA ARG A 465 10.99 -7.66 3.19
C ARG A 465 10.14 -8.27 4.31
N ILE A 466 10.61 -9.34 4.93
CA ILE A 466 10.03 -9.84 6.18
C ILE A 466 10.58 -8.99 7.35
N PRO A 467 9.75 -8.22 8.08
CA PRO A 467 10.24 -7.33 9.12
C PRO A 467 10.42 -8.04 10.47
N PHE A 468 10.08 -9.32 10.59
CA PHE A 468 10.13 -10.06 11.85
C PHE A 468 11.56 -10.48 12.24
N GLY A 469 12.02 -9.99 13.39
CA GLY A 469 13.22 -10.50 14.08
C GLY A 469 13.01 -11.87 14.73
N GLY A 470 13.99 -12.32 15.52
CA GLY A 470 13.87 -13.48 16.41
C GLY A 470 14.12 -14.86 15.79
N THR A 471 14.02 -15.88 16.66
CA THR A 471 14.33 -17.30 16.38
C THR A 471 13.11 -18.13 15.96
N SER A 472 12.04 -17.50 15.49
CA SER A 472 10.88 -18.24 14.97
C SER A 472 11.29 -18.98 13.69
N ASN A 473 10.94 -20.26 13.61
CA ASN A 473 11.28 -21.12 12.49
C ASN A 473 10.62 -20.62 11.21
N VAL A 474 9.34 -20.26 11.27
CA VAL A 474 8.58 -19.73 10.14
C VAL A 474 8.21 -18.27 10.39
N LYS A 475 8.42 -17.45 9.37
CA LYS A 475 8.05 -16.03 9.33
C LYS A 475 7.37 -15.77 8.00
N SER A 476 6.26 -15.04 7.98
CA SER A 476 5.48 -14.83 6.76
C SER A 476 4.79 -13.48 6.75
N VAL A 477 4.87 -12.74 5.65
CA VAL A 477 4.20 -11.44 5.45
C VAL A 477 3.33 -11.51 4.22
N VAL A 478 2.14 -10.93 4.31
CA VAL A 478 1.26 -10.66 3.17
C VAL A 478 1.19 -9.16 2.97
N TYR A 479 1.43 -8.73 1.73
CA TYR A 479 1.32 -7.36 1.30
C TYR A 479 -0.06 -7.08 0.71
N ASP A 480 -0.57 -5.88 0.98
CA ASP A 480 -1.81 -5.41 0.34
C ASP A 480 -1.63 -5.03 -1.14
N GLY A 481 -0.41 -5.15 -1.68
CA GLY A 481 -0.14 -4.99 -3.10
C GLY A 481 -0.95 -5.97 -3.94
N GLU A 482 -1.87 -5.42 -4.72
CA GLU A 482 -2.70 -6.21 -5.63
C GLU A 482 -1.87 -6.57 -6.88
N MET A 483 -1.94 -7.80 -7.35
CA MET A 483 -1.39 -8.23 -8.63
C MET A 483 -2.51 -8.84 -9.47
N PHE A 484 -2.43 -8.71 -10.78
CA PHE A 484 -3.38 -9.33 -11.69
C PHE A 484 -2.74 -10.56 -12.32
N VAL A 485 -3.48 -11.66 -12.35
CA VAL A 485 -3.06 -12.92 -12.96
C VAL A 485 -4.07 -13.27 -14.04
N ASP A 486 -3.61 -13.28 -15.29
CA ASP A 486 -4.43 -13.56 -16.46
C ASP A 486 -4.27 -15.01 -16.92
N THR A 487 -4.92 -15.93 -16.21
CA THR A 487 -5.01 -17.34 -16.61
C THR A 487 -6.16 -17.60 -17.58
N ASN A 488 -6.69 -16.56 -18.25
CA ASN A 488 -7.93 -16.69 -18.99
C ASN A 488 -7.82 -17.62 -20.20
N THR A 489 -6.65 -17.69 -20.83
CA THR A 489 -6.40 -18.57 -21.98
C THR A 489 -6.18 -20.03 -21.58
N THR A 490 -5.67 -20.27 -20.37
CA THR A 490 -5.29 -21.60 -19.87
C THR A 490 -6.36 -22.23 -18.98
N LEU A 491 -6.88 -21.46 -18.02
CA LEU A 491 -7.79 -21.93 -16.96
C LEU A 491 -9.21 -21.31 -17.06
N TYR A 492 -9.50 -20.50 -18.08
CA TYR A 492 -10.78 -19.79 -18.25
C TYR A 492 -11.20 -18.94 -17.04
N GLN A 493 -10.21 -18.51 -16.26
CA GLN A 493 -10.37 -17.64 -15.11
C GLN A 493 -9.29 -16.57 -15.09
N ASP A 494 -9.59 -15.45 -14.45
CA ASP A 494 -8.60 -14.44 -14.09
C ASP A 494 -8.88 -13.95 -12.67
N PHE A 495 -7.85 -13.43 -12.02
CA PHE A 495 -7.98 -13.02 -10.64
C PHE A 495 -7.05 -11.88 -10.25
N VAL A 496 -7.48 -11.14 -9.23
CA VAL A 496 -6.65 -10.16 -8.52
C VAL A 496 -6.22 -10.79 -7.21
N THR A 497 -4.94 -10.69 -6.87
CA THR A 497 -4.33 -11.39 -5.74
C THR A 497 -3.51 -10.44 -4.87
N SER A 498 -3.33 -10.79 -3.60
CA SER A 498 -2.28 -10.25 -2.74
C SER A 498 -1.05 -11.12 -2.82
N VAL A 499 0.14 -10.53 -2.71
CA VAL A 499 1.40 -11.28 -2.69
C VAL A 499 1.92 -11.45 -1.27
N GLY A 500 2.57 -12.57 -1.00
CA GLY A 500 3.19 -12.86 0.28
C GLY A 500 4.60 -13.44 0.13
N LYS A 501 5.39 -13.28 1.19
CA LYS A 501 6.72 -13.87 1.33
C LYS A 501 6.83 -14.53 2.68
N ALA A 502 7.26 -15.79 2.70
CA ALA A 502 7.61 -16.53 3.88
C ALA A 502 9.07 -16.97 3.85
N THR A 503 9.62 -17.20 5.03
CA THR A 503 10.89 -17.88 5.22
C THR A 503 10.69 -18.93 6.29
N ASP A 504 11.18 -20.14 6.04
CA ASP A 504 11.33 -21.16 7.05
C ASP A 504 12.81 -21.47 7.32
N ASN A 505 13.11 -22.64 7.89
CA ASN A 505 14.47 -23.04 8.19
C ASN A 505 15.31 -23.27 6.92
N GLU A 506 14.69 -23.77 5.86
CA GLU A 506 15.36 -24.24 4.64
C GLU A 506 15.01 -23.36 3.42
N ASN A 507 13.85 -22.74 3.40
CA ASN A 507 13.28 -22.16 2.19
C ASN A 507 12.92 -20.68 2.33
N ILE A 508 12.92 -20.00 1.19
CA ILE A 508 12.19 -18.76 0.96
C ILE A 508 11.03 -19.06 0.02
N ILE A 509 9.83 -18.66 0.43
CA ILE A 509 8.59 -18.99 -0.27
C ILE A 509 7.89 -17.69 -0.65
N PHE A 510 7.61 -17.51 -1.93
CA PHE A 510 6.78 -16.43 -2.45
C PHE A 510 5.43 -17.01 -2.84
N TYR A 511 4.33 -16.36 -2.48
CA TYR A 511 3.02 -16.96 -2.71
C TYR A 511 1.94 -15.91 -3.00
N LEU A 512 0.86 -16.36 -3.63
CA LEU A 512 -0.29 -15.54 -4.02
C LEU A 512 -1.52 -15.93 -3.19
N ILE A 513 -2.28 -14.92 -2.78
CA ILE A 513 -3.59 -15.10 -2.12
C ILE A 513 -4.64 -14.37 -2.96
N PRO A 514 -5.45 -15.10 -3.74
CA PRO A 514 -6.54 -14.50 -4.50
C PRO A 514 -7.39 -13.62 -3.60
N LYS A 515 -7.74 -12.42 -4.05
CA LYS A 515 -8.73 -11.54 -3.42
C LYS A 515 -10.06 -11.68 -4.14
N ILE A 516 -10.01 -11.68 -5.48
CA ILE A 516 -11.18 -11.74 -6.36
C ILE A 516 -10.87 -12.71 -7.49
N ILE A 517 -11.72 -13.71 -7.67
CA ILE A 517 -11.63 -14.67 -8.78
C ILE A 517 -12.85 -14.45 -9.68
N ARG A 518 -12.60 -14.25 -10.97
CA ARG A 518 -13.63 -14.15 -12.00
C ARG A 518 -13.50 -15.37 -12.91
N ASN A 519 -14.48 -16.26 -12.79
CA ASN A 519 -14.58 -17.46 -13.61
C ASN A 519 -15.56 -17.18 -14.75
N LYS A 520 -15.16 -17.42 -16.02
CA LYS A 520 -16.01 -17.12 -17.18
C LYS A 520 -17.09 -18.17 -17.43
N ILE A 521 -16.98 -19.35 -16.83
CA ILE A 521 -17.89 -20.49 -17.00
C ILE A 521 -18.85 -20.62 -15.79
N GLY A 522 -18.64 -19.85 -14.72
CA GLY A 522 -19.35 -20.03 -13.45
C GLY A 522 -19.62 -18.75 -12.66
N LYS A 523 -20.06 -18.92 -11.41
CA LYS A 523 -20.26 -17.79 -10.46
C LYS A 523 -18.92 -17.39 -9.86
N ASN A 524 -18.62 -16.09 -9.84
CA ASN A 524 -17.46 -15.54 -9.11
C ASN A 524 -17.41 -16.07 -7.67
N ILE A 525 -16.21 -16.47 -7.26
CA ILE A 525 -15.94 -17.06 -5.96
C ILE A 525 -15.21 -15.99 -5.14
N ASN A 526 -15.71 -15.72 -3.92
CA ASN A 526 -14.97 -14.88 -2.97
C ASN A 526 -13.75 -15.66 -2.49
N SER A 527 -12.63 -14.98 -2.26
CA SER A 527 -11.42 -15.63 -1.75
C SER A 527 -11.71 -16.56 -0.56
N PRO A 528 -11.27 -17.82 -0.61
CA PRO A 528 -11.60 -18.81 0.41
C PRO A 528 -10.81 -18.66 1.72
N PHE A 529 -9.75 -17.84 1.76
CA PHE A 529 -8.96 -17.63 2.98
C PHE A 529 -8.21 -16.30 3.02
N SER A 530 -7.96 -15.81 4.23
CA SER A 530 -7.14 -14.62 4.50
C SER A 530 -5.95 -15.03 5.36
N LEU A 531 -4.73 -14.77 4.88
CA LEU A 531 -3.53 -14.78 5.71
C LEU A 531 -3.20 -13.34 6.11
N THR A 532 -2.85 -13.17 7.38
CA THR A 532 -2.14 -11.99 7.88
C THR A 532 -0.69 -12.38 8.13
N GLY A 533 0.23 -11.41 8.08
CA GLY A 533 1.62 -11.69 8.43
C GLY A 533 1.76 -12.30 9.83
N GLU A 534 2.60 -13.34 9.97
CA GLU A 534 2.71 -14.15 11.17
C GLU A 534 4.11 -14.73 11.40
N VAL A 535 4.37 -15.11 12.64
CA VAL A 535 5.55 -15.87 13.05
C VAL A 535 5.11 -17.09 13.85
N THR A 536 5.74 -18.25 13.62
CA THR A 536 5.47 -19.45 14.42
C THR A 536 6.76 -20.17 14.78
N LYS A 537 6.81 -20.69 16.01
CA LYS A 537 7.86 -21.57 16.52
C LYS A 537 7.48 -23.05 16.47
N VAL A 538 6.20 -23.35 16.21
CA VAL A 538 5.66 -24.71 16.34
C VAL A 538 5.84 -25.50 15.04
N SER A 539 5.69 -24.84 13.89
CA SER A 539 6.01 -25.45 12.59
C SER A 539 7.49 -25.29 12.29
N LEU A 540 8.08 -26.29 11.65
CA LEU A 540 9.41 -26.18 11.06
C LEU A 540 9.34 -25.74 9.59
N ASP A 541 8.22 -26.00 8.93
CA ASP A 541 7.96 -25.75 7.52
C ASP A 541 6.73 -24.85 7.35
N PHE A 542 6.77 -23.90 6.41
CA PHE A 542 5.66 -22.97 6.17
C PHE A 542 4.39 -23.68 5.69
N PHE A 543 4.51 -24.63 4.76
CA PHE A 543 3.36 -25.35 4.20
C PHE A 543 2.73 -26.27 5.23
N GLU A 544 3.50 -26.88 6.12
CA GLU A 544 2.95 -27.62 7.27
C GLU A 544 2.06 -26.71 8.15
N GLY A 545 2.57 -25.50 8.45
CA GLY A 545 1.83 -24.52 9.24
C GLY A 545 0.56 -24.03 8.53
N PHE A 546 0.69 -23.74 7.24
CA PHE A 546 -0.42 -23.35 6.37
C PHE A 546 -1.49 -24.44 6.29
N SER A 547 -1.08 -25.69 6.02
CA SER A 547 -1.93 -26.88 5.98
C SER A 547 -2.72 -27.06 7.27
N LYS A 548 -2.05 -26.97 8.44
CA LYS A 548 -2.72 -27.07 9.75
C LYS A 548 -3.74 -25.94 9.96
N LYS A 549 -3.37 -24.70 9.61
CA LYS A 549 -4.21 -23.51 9.83
C LYS A 549 -5.49 -23.54 9.00
N PHE A 550 -5.38 -23.95 7.74
CA PHE A 550 -6.54 -23.97 6.84
C PHE A 550 -7.21 -25.33 6.75
N LYS A 551 -6.72 -26.33 7.51
CA LYS A 551 -7.12 -27.75 7.41
C LYS A 551 -7.04 -28.23 5.96
N LYS A 552 -5.88 -28.06 5.35
CA LYS A 552 -5.62 -28.41 3.95
C LYS A 552 -4.47 -29.38 3.85
N ASN A 553 -4.50 -30.19 2.79
CA ASN A 553 -3.48 -31.19 2.53
C ASN A 553 -2.49 -30.62 1.50
N ILE A 554 -1.68 -29.65 1.90
CA ILE A 554 -0.46 -29.32 1.14
C ILE A 554 0.64 -30.25 1.63
N ARG A 555 1.28 -30.96 0.71
CA ARG A 555 2.42 -31.84 1.00
C ARG A 555 3.54 -31.60 0.01
N LYS A 556 4.77 -31.89 0.43
CA LYS A 556 5.87 -32.11 -0.49
C LYS A 556 5.66 -33.48 -1.15
N SER A 557 5.80 -33.52 -2.46
CA SER A 557 5.71 -34.73 -3.29
C SER A 557 6.95 -34.79 -4.18
N GLU A 558 7.18 -35.90 -4.86
CA GLU A 558 8.37 -36.11 -5.68
C GLU A 558 7.96 -36.63 -7.07
N PHE A 559 8.58 -36.09 -8.11
CA PHE A 559 8.64 -36.72 -9.42
C PHE A 559 9.82 -37.68 -9.44
N GLU A 560 9.61 -38.90 -9.92
CA GLU A 560 10.68 -39.89 -10.09
C GLU A 560 11.28 -39.72 -11.48
N LEU A 561 12.54 -39.31 -11.57
CA LEU A 561 13.24 -39.17 -12.84
C LEU A 561 14.50 -40.03 -12.86
N THR A 562 14.85 -40.48 -14.07
CA THR A 562 16.08 -41.21 -14.32
C THR A 562 17.30 -40.30 -14.02
N GLY A 563 17.80 -40.37 -12.78
CA GLY A 563 18.88 -39.51 -12.28
C GLY A 563 18.66 -38.94 -10.87
N GLY A 564 17.44 -39.07 -10.33
CA GLY A 564 17.11 -38.64 -8.97
C GLY A 564 15.67 -38.11 -8.88
N ASN A 565 15.15 -38.04 -7.67
CA ASN A 565 13.81 -37.52 -7.42
C ASN A 565 13.82 -36.00 -7.37
N ILE A 566 12.79 -35.37 -7.92
CA ILE A 566 12.61 -33.91 -7.87
C ILE A 566 11.43 -33.59 -6.97
N THR A 567 11.67 -32.81 -5.92
CA THR A 567 10.61 -32.39 -5.00
C THR A 567 9.78 -31.26 -5.60
N TYR A 568 8.47 -31.37 -5.47
CA TYR A 568 7.52 -30.29 -5.76
C TYR A 568 6.47 -30.18 -4.65
N ILE A 569 5.67 -29.12 -4.70
CA ILE A 569 4.57 -28.93 -3.75
C ILE A 569 3.27 -29.34 -4.41
N GLU A 570 2.59 -30.30 -3.78
CA GLU A 570 1.29 -30.79 -4.23
C GLU A 570 0.20 -30.33 -3.25
N ILE A 571 -0.90 -29.82 -3.80
CA ILE A 571 -2.11 -29.54 -3.03
C ILE A 571 -3.13 -30.64 -3.32
N LEU A 572 -3.37 -31.50 -2.33
CA LEU A 572 -4.34 -32.57 -2.46
C LEU A 572 -5.77 -32.07 -2.20
N PRO A 573 -6.76 -32.49 -3.01
CA PRO A 573 -8.17 -32.30 -2.66
C PRO A 573 -8.50 -33.07 -1.38
N GLU A 574 -9.35 -32.51 -0.51
CA GLU A 574 -9.83 -33.22 0.69
C GLU A 574 -10.73 -34.39 0.29
N THR A 575 -10.29 -35.63 0.53
CA THR A 575 -11.11 -36.83 0.35
C THR A 575 -12.06 -37.00 1.55
N GLY A 576 -13.37 -37.02 1.31
CA GLY A 576 -14.36 -37.49 2.29
C GLY A 576 -15.30 -36.46 2.94
N MET A 577 -15.42 -35.23 2.44
CA MET A 577 -16.49 -34.32 2.91
C MET A 577 -17.76 -34.46 2.06
N SER A 578 -18.70 -35.28 2.52
CA SER A 578 -20.07 -35.31 2.00
C SER A 578 -20.93 -34.24 2.67
N GLY A 579 -21.60 -33.40 1.87
CA GLY A 579 -22.76 -32.63 2.32
C GLY A 579 -22.52 -31.13 2.41
N ASP A 580 -23.13 -30.41 1.45
CA ASP A 580 -23.78 -29.11 1.60
C ASP A 580 -23.39 -28.27 2.83
N GLU A 581 -22.41 -27.37 2.67
CA GLU A 581 -22.42 -25.97 3.16
C GLU A 581 -21.05 -25.26 3.11
N PHE A 582 -19.98 -25.90 2.64
CA PHE A 582 -18.73 -25.21 2.31
C PHE A 582 -18.38 -25.39 0.84
N LYS A 583 -18.31 -24.27 0.09
CA LYS A 583 -17.65 -24.26 -1.21
C LYS A 583 -16.19 -24.64 -0.96
N LEU A 584 -15.76 -25.78 -1.49
CA LEU A 584 -14.34 -26.14 -1.54
C LEU A 584 -13.57 -24.93 -2.12
N PRO A 585 -12.45 -24.50 -1.51
CA PRO A 585 -11.58 -23.50 -2.12
C PRO A 585 -11.15 -24.02 -3.49
N ASP A 586 -11.35 -23.21 -4.53
CA ASP A 586 -10.74 -23.44 -5.83
C ASP A 586 -9.25 -23.09 -5.72
N PHE A 587 -8.41 -24.12 -5.57
CA PHE A 587 -6.97 -23.98 -5.42
C PHE A 587 -6.25 -23.80 -6.77
N ASP A 588 -6.97 -23.82 -7.89
CA ASP A 588 -6.44 -23.43 -9.20
C ASP A 588 -5.91 -21.97 -9.20
N SER A 589 -6.17 -21.23 -8.12
CA SER A 589 -5.75 -19.84 -7.92
C SER A 589 -4.69 -19.64 -6.83
N PHE A 590 -4.21 -20.68 -6.11
CA PHE A 590 -3.09 -20.52 -5.16
C PHE A 590 -1.77 -20.90 -5.83
N PHE A 591 -0.85 -19.95 -5.89
CA PHE A 591 0.47 -20.15 -6.49
C PHE A 591 1.54 -19.90 -5.43
N ALA A 592 2.56 -20.76 -5.40
CA ALA A 592 3.73 -20.57 -4.57
C ALA A 592 5.01 -20.94 -5.33
N LEU A 593 6.05 -20.15 -5.13
CA LEU A 593 7.41 -20.35 -5.61
C LEU A 593 8.29 -20.58 -4.39
N THR A 594 9.00 -21.70 -4.35
CA THR A 594 9.89 -22.07 -3.23
C THR A 594 11.32 -22.11 -3.74
N ILE A 595 12.24 -21.52 -2.97
CA ILE A 595 13.67 -21.39 -3.30
C ILE A 595 14.47 -21.82 -2.08
N ASP A 596 15.51 -22.64 -2.26
CA ASP A 596 16.44 -22.98 -1.19
C ASP A 596 17.14 -21.71 -0.68
N LYS A 597 17.08 -21.53 0.64
CA LYS A 597 17.57 -20.32 1.28
C LYS A 597 19.09 -20.27 1.37
N SER A 598 19.76 -21.42 1.43
CA SER A 598 21.18 -21.51 1.78
C SER A 598 22.12 -21.39 0.58
N VAL A 599 21.66 -21.81 -0.60
CA VAL A 599 22.44 -21.83 -1.85
C VAL A 599 21.74 -20.96 -2.89
N GLU A 600 20.55 -21.36 -3.33
CA GLU A 600 19.88 -20.76 -4.49
C GLU A 600 19.54 -19.28 -4.29
N TRP A 601 19.05 -18.92 -3.09
CA TRP A 601 18.71 -17.54 -2.79
C TRP A 601 19.91 -16.60 -2.72
N GLU A 602 21.06 -17.07 -2.20
CA GLU A 602 22.29 -16.27 -2.16
C GLU A 602 22.85 -16.04 -3.57
N ASP A 603 22.77 -17.06 -4.44
CA ASP A 603 23.13 -16.94 -5.86
C ASP A 603 22.22 -15.93 -6.59
N ILE A 604 20.90 -15.96 -6.31
CA ILE A 604 19.94 -14.98 -6.83
C ILE A 604 20.29 -13.55 -6.37
N ILE A 605 20.64 -13.35 -5.10
CA ILE A 605 21.07 -12.03 -4.58
C ILE A 605 22.33 -11.56 -5.30
N ALA A 606 23.34 -12.42 -5.41
CA ALA A 606 24.61 -12.08 -6.05
C ALA A 606 24.39 -11.70 -7.52
N LEU A 607 23.59 -12.47 -8.24
CA LEU A 607 23.25 -12.23 -9.63
C LEU A 607 22.52 -10.88 -9.81
N ALA A 608 21.57 -10.58 -8.92
CA ALA A 608 20.82 -9.32 -8.96
C ALA A 608 21.74 -8.10 -8.73
N ASN A 609 22.62 -8.17 -7.73
CA ASN A 609 23.55 -7.10 -7.40
C ASN A 609 24.57 -6.81 -8.52
N ILE A 610 24.90 -7.82 -9.33
CA ILE A 610 25.82 -7.66 -10.47
C ILE A 610 25.11 -7.03 -11.67
N ASN A 611 23.85 -7.41 -11.92
CA ASN A 611 23.19 -7.12 -13.20
C ASN A 611 22.21 -5.96 -13.16
N PHE A 612 21.70 -5.55 -11.99
CA PHE A 612 20.63 -4.58 -11.91
C PHE A 612 20.97 -3.37 -11.03
N LEU A 613 20.39 -2.23 -11.40
CA LEU A 613 20.41 -1.01 -10.61
C LEU A 613 19.49 -1.19 -9.39
N SER A 614 20.08 -1.12 -8.20
CA SER A 614 19.39 -1.34 -6.92
C SER A 614 18.23 -0.37 -6.60
N LYS A 615 18.15 0.75 -7.32
CA LYS A 615 17.06 1.73 -7.19
C LYS A 615 15.75 1.22 -7.78
N TYR A 616 15.80 0.34 -8.78
CA TYR A 616 14.61 -0.15 -9.46
C TYR A 616 14.25 -1.57 -9.01
N LYS A 617 12.96 -1.90 -9.12
CA LYS A 617 12.46 -3.23 -8.77
C LYS A 617 13.02 -4.28 -9.73
N THR A 618 13.42 -5.40 -9.17
CA THR A 618 13.75 -6.62 -9.91
C THR A 618 12.67 -7.66 -9.64
N TYR A 619 12.23 -8.35 -10.67
CA TYR A 619 11.14 -9.32 -10.63
C TYR A 619 11.63 -10.72 -10.96
N PHE A 620 10.93 -11.73 -10.43
CA PHE A 620 11.02 -13.08 -10.97
C PHE A 620 10.24 -13.20 -12.28
N ALA A 621 10.81 -13.94 -13.22
CA ALA A 621 10.16 -14.44 -14.42
C ALA A 621 10.27 -15.95 -14.46
N LEU A 622 9.27 -16.61 -15.04
CA LEU A 622 9.31 -18.03 -15.33
C LEU A 622 9.41 -18.19 -16.84
N ILE A 623 10.57 -18.61 -17.33
CA ILE A 623 10.84 -18.71 -18.76
C ILE A 623 11.05 -20.17 -19.16
N ASN A 624 11.06 -20.42 -20.47
CA ASN A 624 11.31 -21.75 -21.05
C ASN A 624 10.44 -22.86 -20.42
N PRO A 625 9.10 -22.74 -20.44
CA PRO A 625 8.24 -23.82 -19.98
C PRO A 625 8.52 -25.09 -20.79
N ASP A 626 8.75 -26.20 -20.10
CA ASP A 626 9.01 -27.50 -20.70
C ASP A 626 8.14 -28.55 -20.02
N ALA A 627 7.20 -29.12 -20.78
CA ALA A 627 6.28 -30.14 -20.29
C ALA A 627 6.86 -31.53 -20.57
N ASP A 628 6.92 -32.37 -19.55
CA ASP A 628 7.50 -33.71 -19.62
C ASP A 628 6.73 -34.68 -18.72
N ILE A 629 7.08 -35.96 -18.77
CA ILE A 629 6.44 -37.04 -18.03
C ILE A 629 7.48 -37.74 -17.18
N ASP A 630 7.20 -37.94 -15.89
CA ASP A 630 8.11 -38.64 -14.99
C ASP A 630 8.15 -40.16 -15.26
N ASP A 631 9.05 -40.89 -14.61
CA ASP A 631 9.25 -42.34 -14.79
C ASP A 631 7.99 -43.16 -14.39
N ASN A 632 7.07 -42.56 -13.63
CA ASN A 632 5.79 -43.15 -13.21
C ASN A 632 4.61 -42.76 -14.10
N GLY A 633 4.83 -41.95 -15.14
CA GLY A 633 3.78 -41.51 -16.05
C GLY A 633 3.00 -40.28 -15.59
N TYR A 634 3.50 -39.52 -14.60
CA TYR A 634 2.89 -38.27 -14.17
C TYR A 634 3.40 -37.09 -15.00
N ASP A 635 2.48 -36.33 -15.58
CA ASP A 635 2.80 -35.09 -16.29
C ASP A 635 3.29 -34.01 -15.32
N PHE A 636 4.39 -33.34 -15.69
CA PHE A 636 4.89 -32.16 -14.99
C PHE A 636 5.34 -31.09 -15.98
N THR A 637 5.41 -29.85 -15.50
CA THR A 637 6.01 -28.74 -16.24
C THR A 637 7.19 -28.20 -15.45
N SER A 638 8.32 -28.00 -16.12
CA SER A 638 9.47 -27.28 -15.58
C SER A 638 9.57 -25.88 -16.15
N PHE A 639 10.11 -24.94 -15.37
CA PHE A 639 10.40 -23.58 -15.79
C PHE A 639 11.81 -23.21 -15.35
N ASP A 640 12.52 -22.43 -16.15
CA ASP A 640 13.71 -21.73 -15.69
C ASP A 640 13.28 -20.46 -14.95
N ILE A 641 13.90 -20.17 -13.80
CA ILE A 641 13.75 -18.87 -13.15
C ILE A 641 14.68 -17.87 -13.83
N ALA A 642 14.15 -16.71 -14.18
CA ALA A 642 14.95 -15.56 -14.56
C ALA A 642 14.69 -14.36 -13.65
N LEU A 643 15.64 -13.44 -13.63
CA LEU A 643 15.48 -12.12 -13.02
C LEU A 643 15.28 -11.08 -14.13
N ARG A 644 14.28 -10.22 -13.94
CA ARG A 644 13.97 -9.10 -14.83
C ARG A 644 14.11 -7.79 -14.08
N GLY A 645 14.96 -6.89 -14.57
CA GLY A 645 15.24 -5.61 -13.92
C GLY A 645 15.83 -4.59 -14.88
N TYR A 646 16.45 -3.55 -14.33
CA TYR A 646 17.01 -2.45 -15.11
C TYR A 646 18.52 -2.38 -14.95
N GLU A 647 19.24 -2.19 -16.06
CA GLU A 647 20.66 -1.90 -16.07
C GLU A 647 20.96 -0.55 -16.74
N LEU A 648 22.15 -0.01 -16.49
CA LEU A 648 22.67 1.13 -17.22
C LEU A 648 23.62 0.61 -18.32
N SER A 649 23.17 0.62 -19.57
CA SER A 649 23.93 0.15 -20.73
C SER A 649 24.06 1.26 -21.75
N GLY A 650 25.29 1.56 -22.19
CA GLY A 650 25.51 2.62 -23.19
C GLY A 650 25.04 4.02 -22.77
N GLY A 651 24.85 4.30 -21.47
CA GLY A 651 24.32 5.56 -20.96
C GLY A 651 22.80 5.67 -21.02
N THR A 652 22.08 4.60 -21.32
CA THR A 652 20.63 4.50 -21.23
C THR A 652 20.23 3.44 -20.20
N ILE A 653 19.09 3.67 -19.56
CA ILE A 653 18.44 2.65 -18.73
C ILE A 653 17.71 1.69 -19.67
N GLN A 654 18.06 0.42 -19.55
CA GLN A 654 17.49 -0.66 -20.35
C GLN A 654 17.00 -1.78 -19.45
N PHE A 655 15.90 -2.37 -19.88
CA PHE A 655 15.33 -3.57 -19.30
C PHE A 655 16.20 -4.76 -19.69
N LYS A 656 16.51 -5.60 -18.71
CA LYS A 656 17.35 -6.78 -18.88
C LYS A 656 16.75 -7.99 -18.19
N GLU A 657 16.86 -9.12 -18.86
CA GLU A 657 16.55 -10.44 -18.33
C GLU A 657 17.86 -11.22 -18.13
N VAL A 658 17.99 -11.89 -16.98
CA VAL A 658 19.14 -12.74 -16.66
C VAL A 658 18.65 -14.05 -16.09
N ASN A 659 18.99 -15.16 -16.74
CA ASN A 659 18.63 -16.50 -16.26
C ASN A 659 19.42 -16.83 -14.99
N THR A 660 18.75 -17.38 -13.96
CA THR A 660 19.41 -17.79 -12.70
C THR A 660 20.03 -19.18 -12.80
N ASN A 661 19.75 -19.92 -13.89
CA ASN A 661 20.02 -21.34 -14.10
C ASN A 661 19.34 -22.26 -13.08
N LEU A 662 18.32 -21.75 -12.37
CA LEU A 662 17.50 -22.55 -11.46
C LEU A 662 16.27 -23.04 -12.20
N LYS A 663 15.88 -24.28 -11.93
CA LYS A 663 14.66 -24.88 -12.44
C LYS A 663 13.65 -25.09 -11.33
N ILE A 664 12.38 -24.83 -11.63
CA ILE A 664 11.26 -25.16 -10.76
C ILE A 664 10.30 -26.08 -11.48
N TYR A 665 9.51 -26.81 -10.70
CA TYR A 665 8.66 -27.87 -11.18
C TYR A 665 7.26 -27.73 -10.59
N THR A 666 6.25 -27.97 -11.42
CA THR A 666 4.85 -28.01 -11.01
C THR A 666 4.18 -29.24 -11.61
N ASN A 667 3.17 -29.75 -10.92
CA ASN A 667 2.35 -30.83 -11.44
C ASN A 667 1.43 -30.35 -12.57
N GLY A 668 1.22 -31.22 -13.55
CA GLY A 668 0.38 -30.96 -14.73
C GLY A 668 1.12 -30.28 -15.88
N ALA A 669 0.57 -30.45 -17.08
CA ALA A 669 1.02 -29.78 -18.29
C ALA A 669 0.42 -28.37 -18.36
N ILE A 670 1.24 -27.33 -18.22
CA ILE A 670 0.88 -25.95 -18.54
C ILE A 670 1.19 -25.77 -20.02
N ILE A 671 0.15 -25.74 -20.85
CA ILE A 671 0.24 -25.55 -22.32
C ILE A 671 0.13 -24.07 -22.66
#